data_AF-A0A4Y9FMB9-F1
#
_entry.id   AF-A0A4Y9FMB9-F1
#
_cell.length_a   1.000
_cell.length_b   1.000
_cell.length_c   1.000
_cell.angle_alpha   90.00
_cell.angle_beta   90.00
_cell.angle_gamma   90.00
#
_symmetry.space_group_name_H-M   'P 1'
#
loop_
_entity.id
_entity.type
_entity.pdbx_description
1 polymer ?
#
loop_
_entity_poly.entity_id
_entity_poly.type
_entity_poly.pdbx_seq_one_letter_code
_entity_poly.pdbx_strand_id
1 'polypeptide(L)'
;MKRLHKLMTWFLLATLLVSNSPIMYAEEIGQAIKQGQLEADYQEALEEANEQTVGSDNANHTAPAPAGQEASPSKEEAGDAIQQPKVVTEESDAEVELKQKYGEPVAVSGQEQLYRVDDTHFVTHIGSSVKTYIDQDGVEVPVDLSLYSYHANGQHYYLPKESPVGVILPSEVKKETPIDVIHQEEKISLYPLEKTYDKATVEQNAILYNNVDGATDVQYTVQSNGVKEEIVLARWEDKHRFTYGLKADSYDVSLENNQVLVREKSKTKILFVLTAPMMVDSKGETSQDLTLELDKKDGNYRVTVVAAKDWLSSPERTYPVRIDPTVTVPREQLLDVVTSSVRGTFQGLAYGFVGYIESANMGMSVQDIGKGRMYFKVNYDFNNIPKEARIDRASLNLYEYSNGKGTAAATFGAYYLKQDFDINTIDWLSSLSLEEEIAGEHAIRPHALGSHEFDIRTAVTNWVQGLAPNYGLVVKAIDENVNGAGFYTTEADPSNVAQEDFTPDQAPSITIEWSVPDPVDLNYALGNTTINLRTMVKTDKKGKLQFQGVFADGLTTPGAQVSYHLSDASKNYTGQSPASYSYKYPNTSPFESAFEAGTTKYRDKLSNWQTLVPFTDPALNTLYTIDAESRKDGQSSGEKKSDTFLIYKVTQYDTLPKIAAYYGVPLNQLAYDNRIQDMLVVKNNTLFIRNPRQNATKPYNPPALNDKVKADVDMLLMGRGLHCEFGFEPINLNTGNFYLERVDVSIPDIDGDFEIARS
;
A
#
# COMPACT_ATOMS: atom_id res chain seq x y z
N MET A 1 19.77 6.33 66.14
CA MET A 1 19.13 6.50 64.81
C MET A 1 17.79 7.28 64.88
N LYS A 2 17.77 8.48 65.48
CA LYS A 2 16.64 9.44 65.40
C LYS A 2 17.10 10.91 65.21
N ARG A 3 18.40 11.13 64.94
CA ARG A 3 18.99 12.46 64.69
C ARG A 3 19.38 12.72 63.23
N LEU A 4 19.56 11.68 62.39
CA LEU A 4 19.79 11.87 60.94
C LEU A 4 18.51 12.25 60.19
N HIS A 5 17.34 11.81 60.67
CA HIS A 5 16.06 12.07 60.00
C HIS A 5 15.51 13.49 60.21
N LYS A 6 16.08 14.27 61.15
CA LYS A 6 15.72 15.69 61.38
C LYS A 6 16.63 16.68 60.64
N LEU A 7 17.83 16.26 60.21
CA LEU A 7 18.76 17.09 59.44
C LEU A 7 18.42 17.11 57.94
N MET A 8 17.88 16.01 57.38
CA MET A 8 17.38 16.00 56.00
C MET A 8 16.11 16.83 55.80
N THR A 9 15.24 16.94 56.81
CA THR A 9 14.02 17.77 56.72
C THR A 9 14.32 19.27 56.77
N TRP A 10 15.41 19.67 57.43
CA TRP A 10 15.85 21.08 57.47
C TRP A 10 16.62 21.50 56.22
N PHE A 11 17.36 20.59 55.57
CA PHE A 11 17.99 20.87 54.29
C PHE A 11 16.97 20.96 53.14
N LEU A 12 15.90 20.16 53.16
CA LEU A 12 14.80 20.25 52.19
C LEU A 12 13.92 21.51 52.39
N LEU A 13 13.77 22.01 53.62
CA LEU A 13 13.08 23.30 53.85
C LEU A 13 13.97 24.53 53.57
N ALA A 14 15.29 24.43 53.69
CA ALA A 14 16.21 25.51 53.34
C ALA A 14 16.35 25.70 51.82
N THR A 15 16.21 24.63 51.02
CA THR A 15 16.06 24.71 49.55
C THR A 15 14.69 25.24 49.10
N LEU A 16 13.72 25.34 50.01
CA LEU A 16 12.39 25.92 49.79
C LEU A 16 12.25 27.37 50.29
N LEU A 17 13.33 27.97 50.81
CA LEU A 17 13.35 29.34 51.33
C LEU A 17 14.35 30.28 50.63
N VAL A 18 15.03 29.81 49.57
CA VAL A 18 15.75 30.68 48.61
C VAL A 18 14.91 30.94 47.34
N SER A 19 13.72 30.35 47.22
CA SER A 19 12.78 30.56 46.11
C SER A 19 11.76 31.69 46.33
N ASN A 20 11.85 32.42 47.46
CA ASN A 20 11.02 33.59 47.75
C ASN A 20 11.88 34.86 47.82
N SER A 21 12.27 35.40 46.66
CA SER A 21 12.76 36.78 46.48
C SER A 21 12.61 37.20 45.00
N PRO A 22 12.27 38.47 44.71
CA PRO A 22 11.71 38.89 43.43
C PRO A 22 12.82 39.10 42.38
N ILE A 23 13.23 38.02 41.71
CA ILE A 23 14.03 38.10 40.46
C ILE A 23 13.38 37.28 39.32
N MET A 24 12.30 36.55 39.60
CA MET A 24 11.43 35.88 38.61
C MET A 24 10.43 36.81 37.90
N TYR A 25 10.67 38.13 37.90
CA TYR A 25 9.91 39.09 37.07
C TYR A 25 10.69 39.54 35.82
N ALA A 26 11.85 38.93 35.54
CA ALA A 26 12.62 39.16 34.33
C ALA A 26 12.34 38.13 33.21
N GLU A 27 11.82 36.93 33.52
CA GLU A 27 11.44 35.94 32.51
C GLU A 27 10.04 36.17 31.90
N GLU A 28 9.11 36.83 32.62
CA GLU A 28 7.80 37.22 32.08
C GLU A 28 7.88 38.45 31.15
N ILE A 29 8.85 39.34 31.35
CA ILE A 29 9.14 40.43 30.38
C ILE A 29 9.91 39.86 29.16
N GLY A 30 10.73 38.82 29.35
CA GLY A 30 11.34 38.06 28.25
C GLY A 30 10.33 37.31 27.37
N GLN A 31 9.20 36.86 27.95
CA GLN A 31 8.09 36.26 27.20
C GLN A 31 7.23 37.31 26.46
N ALA A 32 7.09 38.52 26.99
CA ALA A 32 6.46 39.64 26.28
C ALA A 32 7.34 40.15 25.11
N ILE A 33 8.67 40.07 25.23
CA ILE A 33 9.60 40.35 24.12
C ILE A 33 9.55 39.24 23.05
N LYS A 34 9.29 37.98 23.44
CA LYS A 34 8.99 36.87 22.50
C LYS A 34 7.68 37.05 21.71
N GLN A 35 6.72 37.84 22.19
CA GLN A 35 5.49 38.14 21.43
C GLN A 35 5.76 39.07 20.22
N GLY A 36 6.69 40.03 20.33
CA GLY A 36 7.16 40.81 19.17
C GLY A 36 8.05 40.01 18.21
N GLN A 37 8.64 38.91 18.70
CA GLN A 37 9.43 37.98 17.90
C GLN A 37 8.56 37.01 17.09
N LEU A 38 7.36 36.66 17.58
CA LEU A 38 6.40 35.82 16.86
C LEU A 38 5.74 36.53 15.65
N GLU A 39 5.71 37.86 15.64
CA GLU A 39 5.28 38.65 14.48
C GLU A 39 6.42 38.76 13.43
N ALA A 40 7.68 38.65 13.87
CA ALA A 40 8.82 38.44 12.99
C ALA A 40 8.85 37.00 12.45
N ASP A 41 8.58 35.98 13.27
CA ASP A 41 8.40 34.58 12.83
C ASP A 41 7.23 34.45 11.83
N TYR A 42 6.20 35.31 11.93
CA TYR A 42 5.10 35.40 10.96
C TYR A 42 5.58 35.97 9.61
N GLN A 43 6.43 36.99 9.62
CA GLN A 43 7.03 37.54 8.39
C GLN A 43 8.07 36.57 7.81
N GLU A 44 8.85 35.88 8.65
CA GLU A 44 9.85 34.88 8.26
C GLU A 44 9.17 33.63 7.66
N ALA A 45 8.06 33.14 8.24
CA ALA A 45 7.27 32.06 7.67
C ALA A 45 6.58 32.46 6.35
N LEU A 46 6.18 33.72 6.19
CA LEU A 46 5.66 34.26 4.92
C LEU A 46 6.77 34.38 3.86
N GLU A 47 7.99 34.75 4.23
CA GLU A 47 9.14 34.81 3.32
C GLU A 47 9.63 33.40 2.93
N GLU A 48 9.70 32.46 3.89
CA GLU A 48 10.14 31.07 3.67
C GLU A 48 9.13 30.28 2.80
N ALA A 49 7.83 30.48 3.00
CA ALA A 49 6.78 29.89 2.14
C ALA A 49 6.79 30.47 0.70
N ASN A 50 7.22 31.73 0.53
CA ASN A 50 7.35 32.36 -0.78
C ASN A 50 8.66 31.99 -1.51
N GLU A 51 9.75 31.70 -0.79
CA GLU A 51 11.04 31.31 -1.38
C GLU A 51 11.10 29.82 -1.78
N GLN A 52 10.32 28.94 -1.13
CA GLN A 52 10.34 27.49 -1.39
C GLN A 52 9.38 27.04 -2.51
N THR A 53 8.60 27.94 -3.10
CA THR A 53 7.76 27.66 -4.29
C THR A 53 8.52 27.96 -5.58
N VAL A 54 9.54 27.15 -5.87
CA VAL A 54 10.31 27.25 -7.13
C VAL A 54 9.50 26.64 -8.28
N GLY A 55 9.10 27.47 -9.26
CA GLY A 55 8.47 26.99 -10.49
C GLY A 55 7.78 28.05 -11.36
N SER A 56 8.27 29.29 -11.39
CA SER A 56 7.79 30.30 -12.34
C SER A 56 8.70 30.35 -13.56
N ASP A 57 8.47 29.50 -14.56
CA ASP A 57 8.77 29.80 -15.97
C ASP A 57 8.20 28.68 -16.85
N ASN A 58 6.94 28.86 -17.24
CA ASN A 58 6.25 27.97 -18.15
C ASN A 58 6.48 28.46 -19.59
N ALA A 59 7.42 27.83 -20.29
CA ALA A 59 7.67 28.07 -21.70
C ALA A 59 7.32 26.81 -22.50
N ASN A 60 6.09 26.72 -23.01
CA ASN A 60 5.79 25.98 -24.23
C ASN A 60 4.44 26.44 -24.82
N HIS A 61 4.51 27.22 -25.89
CA HIS A 61 3.40 27.48 -26.80
C HIS A 61 3.41 26.42 -27.91
N THR A 62 2.29 25.73 -28.12
CA THR A 62 1.94 25.25 -29.47
C THR A 62 0.44 25.23 -29.69
N ALA A 63 0.03 25.76 -30.84
CA ALA A 63 -1.35 25.99 -31.26
C ALA A 63 -2.03 24.71 -31.80
N PRO A 64 -3.38 24.62 -31.74
CA PRO A 64 -4.13 23.43 -32.11
C PRO A 64 -4.45 23.34 -33.61
N ALA A 65 -4.57 22.11 -34.12
CA ALA A 65 -5.06 21.78 -35.47
C ALA A 65 -5.84 20.44 -35.42
N PRO A 66 -6.79 20.18 -36.34
CA PRO A 66 -8.18 19.91 -35.98
C PRO A 66 -8.65 18.45 -36.16
N ALA A 67 -9.86 18.19 -35.62
CA ALA A 67 -10.57 16.93 -35.55
C ALA A 67 -11.16 16.38 -36.88
N GLY A 68 -11.35 15.05 -36.91
CA GLY A 68 -12.16 14.28 -37.87
C GLY A 68 -11.34 13.18 -38.57
N GLN A 69 -11.80 11.94 -38.79
CA GLN A 69 -13.13 11.32 -38.80
C GLN A 69 -12.99 9.80 -38.53
N GLU A 70 -14.01 9.22 -37.89
CA GLU A 70 -14.22 7.77 -37.76
C GLU A 70 -14.43 7.11 -39.13
N ALA A 71 -13.85 5.94 -39.33
CA ALA A 71 -14.20 5.02 -40.42
C ALA A 71 -14.40 3.60 -39.87
N SER A 72 -15.64 3.10 -39.97
CA SER A 72 -16.00 1.73 -39.63
C SER A 72 -15.36 0.71 -40.59
N PRO A 73 -14.94 -0.49 -40.12
CA PRO A 73 -14.30 -1.48 -40.96
C PRO A 73 -15.31 -2.35 -41.71
N SER A 74 -15.07 -2.54 -43.01
CA SER A 74 -15.74 -3.53 -43.86
C SER A 74 -15.09 -4.90 -43.70
N LYS A 75 -15.93 -5.94 -43.53
CA LYS A 75 -15.57 -7.36 -43.56
C LYS A 75 -15.11 -7.77 -44.95
N GLU A 76 -13.90 -8.34 -45.08
CA GLU A 76 -13.58 -9.32 -46.12
C GLU A 76 -12.33 -10.16 -45.74
N GLU A 77 -12.29 -11.37 -46.28
CA GLU A 77 -11.59 -12.58 -45.83
C GLU A 77 -10.05 -12.43 -45.73
N ALA A 78 -9.49 -12.61 -44.53
CA ALA A 78 -8.06 -12.51 -44.24
C ALA A 78 -7.37 -13.88 -44.26
N GLY A 79 -6.59 -14.13 -45.32
CA GLY A 79 -5.64 -15.25 -45.37
C GLY A 79 -4.25 -14.88 -45.89
N ASP A 80 -4.04 -13.65 -46.39
CA ASP A 80 -2.76 -13.23 -47.02
C ASP A 80 -2.47 -11.72 -46.92
N ALA A 81 -3.31 -10.94 -46.23
CA ALA A 81 -3.10 -9.49 -46.09
C ALA A 81 -2.15 -9.19 -44.92
N ILE A 82 -1.14 -8.35 -45.16
CA ILE A 82 -0.28 -7.80 -44.10
C ILE A 82 -1.15 -6.93 -43.18
N GLN A 83 -1.15 -7.23 -41.89
CA GLN A 83 -1.91 -6.52 -40.84
C GLN A 83 -1.05 -5.41 -40.22
N GLN A 84 -1.72 -4.45 -39.57
CA GLN A 84 -1.07 -3.48 -38.69
C GLN A 84 -1.11 -3.98 -37.24
N PRO A 85 -0.14 -3.58 -36.39
CA PRO A 85 -0.20 -3.84 -34.95
C PRO A 85 -1.48 -3.31 -34.33
N LYS A 86 -1.99 -3.97 -33.30
CA LYS A 86 -3.07 -3.44 -32.46
C LYS A 86 -2.44 -2.68 -31.29
N VAL A 87 -2.78 -1.40 -31.15
CA VAL A 87 -2.29 -0.54 -30.08
C VAL A 87 -3.48 -0.02 -29.26
N VAL A 88 -3.33 -0.04 -27.93
CA VAL A 88 -4.27 0.58 -26.99
C VAL A 88 -3.55 1.75 -26.34
N THR A 89 -4.09 2.95 -26.49
CA THR A 89 -3.56 4.16 -25.85
C THR A 89 -4.70 4.78 -25.05
N GLU A 90 -4.79 4.45 -23.77
CA GLU A 90 -5.74 5.09 -22.86
C GLU A 90 -4.96 5.86 -21.80
N GLU A 91 -5.29 7.14 -21.66
CA GLU A 91 -4.85 7.95 -20.53
C GLU A 91 -5.73 7.58 -19.33
N SER A 92 -5.16 7.56 -18.12
CA SER A 92 -5.92 7.25 -16.91
C SER A 92 -7.03 8.30 -16.68
N ASP A 93 -8.27 7.86 -16.54
CA ASP A 93 -9.41 8.75 -16.23
C ASP A 93 -9.16 9.55 -14.94
N ALA A 94 -8.50 8.96 -13.94
CA ALA A 94 -8.13 9.66 -12.71
C ALA A 94 -7.16 10.83 -12.97
N GLU A 95 -6.16 10.63 -13.84
CA GLU A 95 -5.25 11.72 -14.22
C GLU A 95 -5.97 12.78 -15.06
N VAL A 96 -6.88 12.39 -15.95
CA VAL A 96 -7.71 13.31 -16.73
C VAL A 96 -8.60 14.15 -15.80
N GLU A 97 -9.22 13.55 -14.78
CA GLU A 97 -10.01 14.24 -13.78
C GLU A 97 -9.16 15.24 -12.97
N LEU A 98 -7.94 14.85 -12.57
CA LEU A 98 -7.01 15.76 -11.88
C LEU A 98 -6.64 16.96 -12.75
N LYS A 99 -6.32 16.74 -14.03
CA LYS A 99 -6.04 17.82 -14.99
C LYS A 99 -7.24 18.73 -15.23
N GLN A 100 -8.44 18.16 -15.34
CA GLN A 100 -9.67 18.95 -15.46
C GLN A 100 -9.92 19.82 -14.22
N LYS A 101 -9.57 19.31 -13.04
CA LYS A 101 -9.84 19.97 -11.75
C LYS A 101 -8.78 21.02 -11.40
N TYR A 102 -7.51 20.76 -11.67
CA TYR A 102 -6.38 21.57 -11.20
C TYR A 102 -5.51 22.16 -12.33
N GLY A 103 -5.76 21.79 -13.58
CA GLY A 103 -4.90 22.15 -14.72
C GLY A 103 -3.72 21.19 -14.87
N GLU A 104 -2.77 21.55 -15.73
CA GLU A 104 -1.56 20.75 -15.93
C GLU A 104 -0.71 20.67 -14.64
N PRO A 105 -0.04 19.53 -14.40
CA PRO A 105 0.85 19.39 -13.25
C PRO A 105 1.99 20.42 -13.32
N VAL A 106 2.34 21.00 -12.17
CA VAL A 106 3.45 21.95 -12.02
C VAL A 106 4.82 21.24 -11.98
N ALA A 107 4.83 19.96 -11.65
CA ALA A 107 6.00 19.08 -11.78
C ALA A 107 5.56 17.64 -12.11
N VAL A 108 6.38 16.94 -12.89
CA VAL A 108 6.17 15.54 -13.24
C VAL A 108 7.52 14.84 -13.09
N SER A 109 7.59 13.75 -12.33
CA SER A 109 8.83 13.00 -12.11
C SER A 109 8.61 11.50 -11.87
N GLY A 110 9.18 10.63 -12.71
CA GLY A 110 8.90 9.20 -12.69
C GLY A 110 7.41 8.93 -12.94
N GLN A 111 6.71 8.42 -11.93
CA GLN A 111 5.25 8.22 -11.93
C GLN A 111 4.50 9.36 -11.18
N GLU A 112 5.22 10.32 -10.63
CA GLU A 112 4.67 11.44 -9.86
C GLU A 112 4.11 12.53 -10.78
N GLN A 113 2.96 13.05 -10.41
CA GLN A 113 2.41 14.31 -10.88
C GLN A 113 2.07 15.20 -9.68
N LEU A 114 2.66 16.39 -9.62
CA LEU A 114 2.37 17.41 -8.63
C LEU A 114 1.45 18.47 -9.22
N TYR A 115 0.27 18.64 -8.63
CA TYR A 115 -0.70 19.67 -9.00
C TYR A 115 -0.72 20.76 -7.94
N ARG A 116 -0.75 22.02 -8.38
CA ARG A 116 -0.96 23.17 -7.51
C ARG A 116 -2.45 23.51 -7.49
N VAL A 117 -3.08 23.37 -6.33
CA VAL A 117 -4.50 23.71 -6.16
C VAL A 117 -4.66 25.22 -5.98
N ASP A 118 -3.83 25.80 -5.12
CA ASP A 118 -3.72 27.24 -4.89
C ASP A 118 -2.32 27.59 -4.36
N ASP A 119 -2.16 28.73 -3.70
CA ASP A 119 -0.86 29.16 -3.19
C ASP A 119 -0.31 28.29 -2.06
N THR A 120 -1.17 27.59 -1.32
CA THR A 120 -0.79 26.82 -0.13
C THR A 120 -1.21 25.35 -0.17
N HIS A 121 -2.00 24.92 -1.16
CA HIS A 121 -2.49 23.53 -1.29
C HIS A 121 -1.99 22.85 -2.56
N PHE A 122 -1.63 21.58 -2.42
CA PHE A 122 -1.02 20.75 -3.45
C PHE A 122 -1.61 19.34 -3.45
N VAL A 123 -1.58 18.69 -4.61
CA VAL A 123 -1.91 17.27 -4.77
C VAL A 123 -0.74 16.56 -5.44
N THR A 124 -0.16 15.59 -4.76
CA THR A 124 0.81 14.65 -5.33
C THR A 124 0.08 13.36 -5.68
N HIS A 125 0.10 12.98 -6.96
CA HIS A 125 -0.45 11.72 -7.45
C HIS A 125 0.68 10.83 -7.97
N ILE A 126 0.70 9.57 -7.52
CA ILE A 126 1.65 8.55 -7.95
C ILE A 126 0.83 7.43 -8.60
N GLY A 127 0.83 7.40 -9.93
CA GLY A 127 0.10 6.42 -10.73
C GLY A 127 0.95 5.21 -11.13
N SER A 128 0.38 4.34 -11.96
CA SER A 128 1.08 3.17 -12.52
C SER A 128 1.95 3.50 -13.73
N SER A 129 1.64 4.57 -14.47
CA SER A 129 2.37 4.90 -15.70
C SER A 129 3.59 5.79 -15.46
N VAL A 130 4.75 5.34 -15.93
CA VAL A 130 6.01 6.12 -15.88
C VAL A 130 5.95 7.23 -16.93
N LYS A 131 6.04 8.48 -16.51
CA LYS A 131 5.94 9.70 -17.32
C LYS A 131 7.29 10.27 -17.72
N THR A 132 8.28 10.23 -16.82
CA THR A 132 9.66 10.68 -17.07
C THR A 132 10.65 9.66 -16.55
N TYR A 133 11.90 9.74 -17.01
CA TYR A 133 13.00 8.94 -16.49
C TYR A 133 14.32 9.72 -16.56
N ILE A 134 15.30 9.32 -15.75
CA ILE A 134 16.65 9.86 -15.82
C ILE A 134 17.44 9.10 -16.89
N ASP A 135 17.89 9.82 -17.91
CA ASP A 135 18.66 9.28 -19.03
C ASP A 135 20.13 8.98 -18.66
N GLN A 136 20.93 8.56 -19.64
CA GLN A 136 22.34 8.22 -19.44
C GLN A 136 23.22 9.41 -19.08
N ASP A 137 22.81 10.63 -19.42
CA ASP A 137 23.50 11.87 -19.11
C ASP A 137 23.09 12.45 -17.74
N GLY A 138 22.16 11.77 -17.04
CA GLY A 138 21.64 12.19 -15.75
C GLY A 138 20.55 13.26 -15.84
N VAL A 139 19.96 13.43 -17.03
CA VAL A 139 18.90 14.41 -17.30
C VAL A 139 17.54 13.71 -17.23
N GLU A 140 16.58 14.33 -16.58
CA GLU A 140 15.21 13.85 -16.55
C GLU A 140 14.47 14.25 -17.84
N VAL A 141 13.97 13.26 -18.58
CA VAL A 141 13.32 13.44 -19.88
C VAL A 141 11.96 12.72 -19.92
N PRO A 142 10.98 13.22 -20.70
CA PRO A 142 9.68 12.56 -20.84
C PRO A 142 9.81 11.24 -21.60
N VAL A 143 8.97 10.27 -21.22
CA VAL A 143 8.85 8.99 -21.91
C VAL A 143 8.06 9.18 -23.22
N ASP A 144 8.63 8.76 -24.35
CA ASP A 144 8.00 8.68 -25.66
C ASP A 144 8.32 7.32 -26.29
N LEU A 145 7.41 6.37 -26.09
CA LEU A 145 7.57 4.99 -26.55
C LEU A 145 7.30 4.81 -28.05
N SER A 146 6.94 5.86 -28.79
CA SER A 146 6.67 5.73 -30.23
C SER A 146 7.94 5.32 -30.98
N LEU A 147 7.80 4.31 -31.84
CA LEU A 147 8.89 3.70 -32.57
C LEU A 147 9.30 4.59 -33.75
N TYR A 148 10.61 4.82 -33.88
CA TYR A 148 11.20 5.44 -35.06
C TYR A 148 12.12 4.47 -35.80
N SER A 149 12.26 4.69 -37.10
CA SER A 149 13.10 3.87 -37.98
C SER A 149 14.58 4.25 -37.85
N TYR A 150 15.45 3.26 -37.68
CA TYR A 150 16.90 3.43 -37.56
C TYR A 150 17.66 2.43 -38.43
N HIS A 151 18.68 2.91 -39.16
CA HIS A 151 19.54 2.07 -40.01
C HIS A 151 20.99 2.12 -39.55
N ALA A 152 21.57 0.96 -39.28
CA ALA A 152 22.97 0.83 -38.90
C ALA A 152 23.58 -0.45 -39.47
N ASN A 153 24.81 -0.36 -39.98
CA ASN A 153 25.57 -1.51 -40.51
C ASN A 153 24.82 -2.34 -41.56
N GLY A 154 23.96 -1.70 -42.36
CA GLY A 154 23.13 -2.37 -43.36
C GLY A 154 21.92 -3.12 -42.81
N GLN A 155 21.65 -3.00 -41.51
CA GLN A 155 20.47 -3.54 -40.83
C GLN A 155 19.46 -2.42 -40.57
N HIS A 156 18.20 -2.80 -40.40
CA HIS A 156 17.08 -1.90 -40.14
C HIS A 156 16.42 -2.28 -38.82
N TYR A 157 16.21 -1.28 -37.96
CA TYR A 157 15.69 -1.42 -36.61
C TYR A 157 14.61 -0.37 -36.35
N TYR A 158 13.81 -0.65 -35.33
CA TYR A 158 12.85 0.25 -34.73
C TYR A 158 13.18 0.38 -33.25
N LEU A 159 13.23 1.62 -32.77
CA LEU A 159 13.58 1.95 -31.39
C LEU A 159 12.55 2.93 -30.84
N PRO A 160 12.19 2.88 -29.55
CA PRO A 160 11.41 3.94 -28.93
C PRO A 160 12.23 5.24 -28.94
N LYS A 161 11.56 6.38 -29.11
CA LYS A 161 12.25 7.69 -29.11
C LYS A 161 12.89 7.98 -27.76
N GLU A 162 12.14 7.80 -26.67
CA GLU A 162 12.58 8.03 -25.30
C GLU A 162 12.00 6.97 -24.37
N SER A 163 12.84 6.12 -23.79
CA SER A 163 12.39 4.99 -22.97
C SER A 163 13.34 4.72 -21.79
N PRO A 164 12.80 4.45 -20.58
CA PRO A 164 13.62 4.07 -19.42
C PRO A 164 14.33 2.72 -19.62
N VAL A 165 13.75 1.87 -20.46
CA VAL A 165 14.30 0.59 -20.88
C VAL A 165 14.56 0.66 -22.37
N GLY A 166 15.82 0.51 -22.76
CA GLY A 166 16.20 0.47 -24.16
C GLY A 166 15.64 -0.78 -24.82
N VAL A 167 14.86 -0.63 -25.88
CA VAL A 167 14.33 -1.75 -26.66
C VAL A 167 14.75 -1.58 -28.10
N ILE A 168 15.35 -2.61 -28.69
CA ILE A 168 15.77 -2.61 -30.10
C ILE A 168 15.00 -3.72 -30.82
N LEU A 169 14.16 -3.34 -31.77
CA LEU A 169 13.29 -4.22 -32.54
C LEU A 169 13.77 -4.28 -34.01
N PRO A 170 14.42 -5.36 -34.46
CA PRO A 170 14.87 -5.50 -35.84
C PRO A 170 13.72 -5.60 -36.84
N SER A 171 13.84 -5.04 -38.04
CA SER A 171 12.87 -5.33 -39.12
C SER A 171 12.88 -6.81 -39.55
N GLU A 172 14.01 -7.50 -39.28
CA GLU A 172 14.21 -8.93 -39.49
C GLU A 172 14.78 -9.57 -38.21
N VAL A 173 13.99 -10.37 -37.48
CA VAL A 173 14.44 -11.02 -36.23
C VAL A 173 15.01 -12.41 -36.50
N LYS A 174 16.27 -12.61 -36.12
CA LYS A 174 17.01 -13.88 -36.17
C LYS A 174 18.13 -13.85 -35.14
N LYS A 175 18.92 -14.93 -35.05
CA LYS A 175 20.02 -15.01 -34.06
C LYS A 175 21.04 -13.88 -34.19
N GLU A 176 21.34 -13.43 -35.41
CA GLU A 176 22.32 -12.38 -35.69
C GLU A 176 21.75 -10.97 -35.46
N THR A 177 20.42 -10.82 -35.52
CA THR A 177 19.67 -9.59 -35.25
C THR A 177 18.57 -9.90 -34.24
N PRO A 178 18.93 -10.09 -32.96
CA PRO A 178 17.97 -10.37 -31.91
C PRO A 178 17.22 -9.10 -31.48
N ILE A 179 16.13 -9.28 -30.75
CA ILE A 179 15.48 -8.22 -29.98
C ILE A 179 16.33 -8.00 -28.73
N ASP A 180 16.80 -6.78 -28.52
CA ASP A 180 17.58 -6.41 -27.34
C ASP A 180 16.70 -5.66 -26.33
N VAL A 181 16.77 -6.05 -25.06
CA VAL A 181 16.21 -5.31 -23.91
C VAL A 181 17.38 -4.88 -23.04
N ILE A 182 17.54 -3.57 -22.90
CA ILE A 182 18.71 -2.92 -22.33
C ILE A 182 18.26 -2.06 -21.16
N HIS A 183 19.00 -2.16 -20.07
CA HIS A 183 18.66 -1.47 -18.87
C HIS A 183 19.92 -1.07 -18.11
N GLN A 184 20.20 0.24 -18.05
CA GLN A 184 21.52 0.76 -17.69
C GLN A 184 22.61 0.12 -18.56
N GLU A 185 23.57 -0.56 -17.94
CA GLU A 185 24.67 -1.26 -18.64
C GLU A 185 24.34 -2.74 -18.91
N GLU A 186 23.19 -3.23 -18.45
CA GLU A 186 22.80 -4.62 -18.54
C GLU A 186 21.93 -4.88 -19.77
N LYS A 187 22.09 -6.04 -20.40
CA LYS A 187 21.39 -6.38 -21.63
C LYS A 187 21.09 -7.86 -21.75
N ILE A 188 19.83 -8.18 -22.07
CA ILE A 188 19.44 -9.49 -22.57
C ILE A 188 19.00 -9.41 -24.03
N SER A 189 19.13 -10.52 -24.75
CA SER A 189 18.68 -10.60 -26.15
C SER A 189 17.78 -11.82 -26.37
N LEU A 190 16.67 -11.62 -27.07
CA LEU A 190 15.71 -12.66 -27.47
C LEU A 190 15.75 -12.85 -28.99
N TYR A 191 15.71 -14.10 -29.44
CA TYR A 191 15.64 -14.41 -30.87
C TYR A 191 14.89 -15.72 -31.13
N PRO A 192 14.18 -15.83 -32.26
CA PRO A 192 13.48 -17.07 -32.61
C PRO A 192 14.48 -18.17 -32.99
N LEU A 193 14.18 -19.42 -32.61
CA LEU A 193 14.99 -20.59 -32.97
C LEU A 193 14.49 -21.33 -34.22
N GLU A 194 13.22 -21.16 -34.57
CA GLU A 194 12.56 -21.94 -35.63
C GLU A 194 12.50 -21.19 -36.96
N LYS A 195 12.06 -19.93 -36.93
CA LYS A 195 11.74 -19.12 -38.12
C LYS A 195 12.30 -17.72 -37.95
N THR A 196 12.74 -17.13 -39.06
CA THR A 196 13.06 -15.71 -39.11
C THR A 196 11.77 -14.91 -39.21
N TYR A 197 11.70 -13.79 -38.49
CA TYR A 197 10.57 -12.87 -38.57
C TYR A 197 10.94 -11.72 -39.51
N ASP A 198 10.41 -11.69 -40.74
CA ASP A 198 10.89 -10.78 -41.81
C ASP A 198 9.81 -9.87 -42.43
N LYS A 199 8.55 -9.97 -41.97
CA LYS A 199 7.40 -9.20 -42.47
C LYS A 199 6.87 -8.23 -41.41
N ALA A 200 7.69 -7.26 -41.03
CA ALA A 200 7.36 -6.27 -40.02
C ALA A 200 6.43 -5.15 -40.53
N THR A 201 5.42 -4.80 -39.74
CA THR A 201 4.68 -3.54 -39.79
C THR A 201 4.75 -2.83 -38.44
N VAL A 202 4.65 -1.51 -38.43
CA VAL A 202 4.89 -0.69 -37.23
C VAL A 202 3.79 0.35 -37.08
N GLU A 203 3.28 0.49 -35.87
CA GLU A 203 2.30 1.49 -35.48
C GLU A 203 2.57 1.92 -34.04
N GLN A 204 2.72 3.23 -33.82
CA GLN A 204 3.04 3.82 -32.52
C GLN A 204 4.20 3.11 -31.80
N ASN A 205 3.97 2.51 -30.63
CA ASN A 205 4.95 1.79 -29.81
C ASN A 205 5.03 0.28 -30.12
N ALA A 206 4.37 -0.20 -31.17
CA ALA A 206 4.27 -1.63 -31.48
C ALA A 206 4.79 -2.00 -32.89
N ILE A 207 5.32 -3.21 -33.00
CA ILE A 207 5.74 -3.87 -34.24
C ILE A 207 5.06 -5.23 -34.37
N LEU A 208 4.53 -5.54 -35.54
CA LEU A 208 3.88 -6.81 -35.85
C LEU A 208 4.67 -7.54 -36.93
N TYR A 209 5.15 -8.73 -36.62
CA TYR A 209 5.73 -9.66 -37.57
C TYR A 209 4.64 -10.59 -38.10
N ASN A 210 4.29 -10.40 -39.37
CA ASN A 210 3.17 -11.09 -40.01
C ASN A 210 3.60 -12.46 -40.54
N ASN A 211 2.74 -13.47 -40.38
CA ASN A 211 2.88 -14.80 -40.96
C ASN A 211 4.24 -15.44 -40.68
N VAL A 212 4.73 -15.34 -39.43
CA VAL A 212 6.05 -15.86 -39.02
C VAL A 212 6.13 -17.39 -39.15
N ASP A 213 5.00 -18.07 -38.99
CA ASP A 213 4.85 -19.50 -39.22
C ASP A 213 3.41 -19.82 -39.66
N GLY A 214 3.14 -19.64 -40.95
CA GLY A 214 1.82 -19.88 -41.52
C GLY A 214 0.79 -18.91 -40.96
N ALA A 215 -0.15 -19.43 -40.16
CA ALA A 215 -1.24 -18.67 -39.55
C ALA A 215 -0.88 -18.04 -38.18
N THR A 216 0.42 -17.80 -37.93
CA THR A 216 0.92 -17.20 -36.68
C THR A 216 1.51 -15.83 -36.95
N ASP A 217 1.05 -14.82 -36.22
CA ASP A 217 1.68 -13.50 -36.15
C ASP A 217 2.33 -13.31 -34.77
N VAL A 218 3.33 -12.45 -34.68
CA VAL A 218 3.97 -12.09 -33.39
C VAL A 218 4.06 -10.57 -33.30
N GLN A 219 3.40 -9.99 -32.32
CA GLN A 219 3.50 -8.56 -32.01
C GLN A 219 4.47 -8.33 -30.86
N TYR A 220 5.21 -7.24 -30.90
CA TYR A 220 5.90 -6.69 -29.74
C TYR A 220 5.44 -5.26 -29.50
N THR A 221 5.08 -4.95 -28.26
CA THR A 221 4.65 -3.63 -27.80
C THR A 221 5.64 -3.12 -26.77
N VAL A 222 6.27 -1.97 -27.02
CA VAL A 222 7.20 -1.36 -26.07
C VAL A 222 6.42 -0.72 -24.92
N GLN A 223 6.86 -1.01 -23.69
CA GLN A 223 6.35 -0.46 -22.44
C GLN A 223 7.45 0.32 -21.72
N SER A 224 7.10 1.17 -20.76
CA SER A 224 8.09 1.94 -19.99
C SER A 224 9.00 1.06 -19.12
N ASN A 225 8.51 -0.12 -18.72
CA ASN A 225 9.23 -1.10 -17.93
C ASN A 225 9.78 -2.27 -18.78
N GLY A 226 9.64 -2.27 -20.11
CA GLY A 226 10.16 -3.35 -20.95
C GLY A 226 9.49 -3.53 -22.30
N VAL A 227 9.28 -4.79 -22.69
CA VAL A 227 8.62 -5.15 -23.95
C VAL A 227 7.68 -6.33 -23.75
N LYS A 228 6.46 -6.16 -24.24
CA LYS A 228 5.41 -7.18 -24.26
C LYS A 228 5.41 -7.89 -25.60
N GLU A 229 5.41 -9.21 -25.62
CA GLU A 229 5.23 -10.02 -26.82
C GLU A 229 3.79 -10.60 -26.83
N GLU A 230 3.17 -10.64 -28.00
CA GLU A 230 1.88 -11.29 -28.18
C GLU A 230 1.93 -12.23 -29.39
N ILE A 231 1.81 -13.53 -29.14
CA ILE A 231 1.76 -14.56 -30.18
C ILE A 231 0.29 -14.74 -30.58
N VAL A 232 -0.04 -14.44 -31.82
CA VAL A 232 -1.40 -14.50 -32.36
C VAL A 232 -1.53 -15.72 -33.25
N LEU A 233 -2.28 -16.73 -32.79
CA LEU A 233 -2.64 -17.89 -33.58
C LEU A 233 -3.96 -17.59 -34.30
N ALA A 234 -3.97 -17.54 -35.63
CA ALA A 234 -5.21 -17.30 -36.38
C ALA A 234 -6.10 -18.55 -36.51
N ARG A 235 -5.54 -19.75 -36.32
CA ARG A 235 -6.27 -21.03 -36.21
C ARG A 235 -5.41 -22.10 -35.54
N TRP A 236 -6.03 -23.19 -35.08
CA TRP A 236 -5.32 -24.34 -34.54
C TRP A 236 -4.58 -25.11 -35.65
N GLU A 237 -3.25 -25.21 -35.55
CA GLU A 237 -2.39 -25.97 -36.47
C GLU A 237 -1.49 -26.98 -35.74
N ASP A 238 -1.96 -27.50 -34.59
CA ASP A 238 -1.23 -28.44 -33.71
C ASP A 238 0.03 -27.85 -33.03
N LYS A 239 0.25 -26.53 -33.17
CA LYS A 239 1.35 -25.77 -32.55
C LYS A 239 0.93 -25.16 -31.21
N HIS A 240 1.63 -25.57 -30.15
CA HIS A 240 1.37 -25.13 -28.76
C HIS A 240 2.66 -24.88 -27.96
N ARG A 241 3.82 -24.91 -28.63
CA ARG A 241 5.13 -24.68 -28.02
C ARG A 241 5.85 -23.61 -28.84
N PHE A 242 6.37 -22.60 -28.15
CA PHE A 242 7.07 -21.48 -28.77
C PHE A 242 8.42 -21.33 -28.07
N THR A 243 9.51 -21.58 -28.81
CA THR A 243 10.86 -21.64 -28.23
C THR A 243 11.73 -20.50 -28.73
N TYR A 244 12.33 -19.78 -27.79
CA TYR A 244 13.20 -18.63 -28.03
C TYR A 244 14.59 -18.89 -27.49
N GLY A 245 15.61 -18.35 -28.15
CA GLY A 245 16.92 -18.21 -27.58
C GLY A 245 16.97 -16.98 -26.69
N LEU A 246 17.47 -17.14 -25.46
CA LEU A 246 17.75 -16.07 -24.52
C LEU A 246 19.27 -15.98 -24.33
N LYS A 247 19.85 -14.88 -24.79
CA LYS A 247 21.26 -14.56 -24.57
C LYS A 247 21.38 -13.79 -23.26
N ALA A 248 21.86 -14.48 -22.22
CA ALA A 248 21.95 -13.96 -20.85
C ALA A 248 23.14 -14.56 -20.08
N ASP A 249 24.20 -14.97 -20.80
CA ASP A 249 25.30 -15.79 -20.27
C ASP A 249 26.14 -15.09 -19.18
N SER A 250 26.06 -13.75 -19.15
CA SER A 250 26.68 -12.90 -18.13
C SER A 250 25.95 -12.93 -16.79
N TYR A 251 24.75 -13.52 -16.73
CA TYR A 251 23.82 -13.47 -15.61
C TYR A 251 23.55 -14.84 -15.00
N ASP A 252 22.98 -14.84 -13.80
CA ASP A 252 22.36 -16.02 -13.22
C ASP A 252 20.89 -16.05 -13.62
N VAL A 253 20.52 -17.04 -14.44
CA VAL A 253 19.14 -17.21 -14.95
C VAL A 253 18.53 -18.46 -14.34
N SER A 254 17.35 -18.33 -13.76
CA SER A 254 16.58 -19.41 -13.16
C SER A 254 15.10 -19.32 -13.52
N LEU A 255 14.42 -20.46 -13.44
CA LEU A 255 12.96 -20.57 -13.57
C LEU A 255 12.39 -20.80 -12.17
N GLU A 256 11.61 -19.85 -11.68
CA GLU A 256 10.98 -19.87 -10.34
C GLU A 256 9.51 -19.46 -10.50
N ASN A 257 8.57 -20.21 -9.91
CA ASN A 257 7.13 -19.89 -9.93
C ASN A 257 6.56 -19.54 -11.33
N ASN A 258 7.00 -20.27 -12.37
CA ASN A 258 6.60 -20.01 -13.77
C ASN A 258 7.09 -18.67 -14.35
N GLN A 259 8.20 -18.14 -13.81
CA GLN A 259 8.86 -16.91 -14.28
C GLN A 259 10.34 -17.18 -14.50
N VAL A 260 10.90 -16.66 -15.60
CA VAL A 260 12.35 -16.69 -15.81
C VAL A 260 12.94 -15.41 -15.22
N LEU A 261 13.75 -15.58 -14.17
CA LEU A 261 14.40 -14.49 -13.45
C LEU A 261 15.85 -14.38 -13.91
N VAL A 262 16.23 -13.20 -14.39
CA VAL A 262 17.62 -12.87 -14.77
C VAL A 262 18.21 -12.00 -13.67
N ARG A 263 19.20 -12.53 -12.94
CA ARG A 263 19.84 -11.86 -11.81
C ARG A 263 21.27 -11.45 -12.11
N GLU A 264 21.71 -10.39 -11.46
CA GLU A 264 23.11 -10.04 -11.45
C GLU A 264 23.93 -11.21 -10.88
N LYS A 265 25.05 -11.53 -11.53
CA LYS A 265 25.82 -12.74 -11.23
C LYS A 265 26.22 -12.81 -9.75
N SER A 266 25.87 -13.92 -9.11
CA SER A 266 26.11 -14.18 -7.68
C SER A 266 25.46 -13.19 -6.72
N LYS A 267 24.39 -12.50 -7.13
CA LYS A 267 23.60 -11.59 -6.29
C LYS A 267 22.11 -11.92 -6.39
N THR A 268 21.34 -11.39 -5.44
CA THR A 268 19.87 -11.53 -5.41
C THR A 268 19.15 -10.49 -6.27
N LYS A 269 19.84 -9.44 -6.73
CA LYS A 269 19.27 -8.36 -7.52
C LYS A 269 18.75 -8.89 -8.86
N ILE A 270 17.44 -8.80 -9.05
CA ILE A 270 16.76 -9.11 -10.31
C ILE A 270 16.98 -7.94 -11.28
N LEU A 271 17.39 -8.27 -12.51
CA LEU A 271 17.64 -7.31 -13.58
C LEU A 271 16.50 -7.34 -14.61
N PHE A 272 16.01 -8.53 -14.94
CA PHE A 272 14.91 -8.74 -15.89
C PHE A 272 14.03 -9.91 -15.41
N VAL A 273 12.72 -9.80 -15.66
CA VAL A 273 11.72 -10.83 -15.40
C VAL A 273 11.04 -11.18 -16.71
N LEU A 274 10.95 -12.46 -17.05
CA LEU A 274 10.13 -12.94 -18.17
C LEU A 274 8.96 -13.76 -17.63
N THR A 275 7.75 -13.38 -18.00
CA THR A 275 6.50 -14.04 -17.61
C THR A 275 5.72 -14.47 -18.85
N ALA A 276 4.84 -15.46 -18.72
CA ALA A 276 3.87 -15.85 -19.74
C ALA A 276 2.55 -16.18 -19.05
N PRO A 277 1.75 -15.17 -18.66
CA PRO A 277 0.75 -15.35 -17.64
C PRO A 277 -0.54 -16.00 -18.17
N MET A 278 -0.86 -15.89 -19.46
CA MET A 278 -2.17 -16.31 -19.98
C MET A 278 -2.28 -16.41 -21.50
N MET A 279 -3.36 -17.07 -21.93
CA MET A 279 -3.87 -17.08 -23.30
C MET A 279 -5.36 -16.77 -23.33
N VAL A 280 -5.83 -16.13 -24.39
CA VAL A 280 -7.23 -15.74 -24.57
C VAL A 280 -7.71 -15.99 -25.99
N ASP A 281 -8.97 -16.37 -26.13
CA ASP A 281 -9.62 -16.63 -27.41
C ASP A 281 -10.37 -15.38 -27.93
N SER A 282 -10.87 -15.42 -29.17
CA SER A 282 -11.52 -14.25 -29.79
C SER A 282 -12.87 -13.83 -29.18
N LYS A 283 -13.39 -14.59 -28.21
CA LYS A 283 -14.60 -14.31 -27.44
C LYS A 283 -14.30 -13.86 -26.00
N GLY A 284 -13.03 -13.72 -25.64
CA GLY A 284 -12.60 -13.33 -24.29
C GLY A 284 -12.47 -14.49 -23.31
N GLU A 285 -12.56 -15.75 -23.75
CA GLU A 285 -12.31 -16.89 -22.86
C GLU A 285 -10.82 -17.02 -22.56
N THR A 286 -10.45 -17.10 -21.28
CA THR A 286 -9.04 -17.07 -20.82
C THR A 286 -8.58 -18.41 -20.26
N SER A 287 -7.26 -18.63 -20.26
CA SER A 287 -6.62 -19.74 -19.56
C SER A 287 -5.23 -19.34 -19.05
N GLN A 288 -4.91 -19.78 -17.84
CA GLN A 288 -3.57 -19.68 -17.23
C GLN A 288 -2.80 -21.00 -17.35
N ASP A 289 -3.31 -21.98 -18.11
CA ASP A 289 -2.66 -23.28 -18.33
C ASP A 289 -1.50 -23.15 -19.33
N LEU A 290 -0.52 -22.33 -18.97
CA LEU A 290 0.74 -22.15 -19.68
C LEU A 290 1.90 -22.37 -18.73
N THR A 291 2.95 -22.99 -19.24
CA THR A 291 4.18 -23.19 -18.47
C THR A 291 5.38 -22.67 -19.25
N LEU A 292 6.33 -22.08 -18.51
CA LEU A 292 7.65 -21.75 -19.00
C LEU A 292 8.58 -22.92 -18.73
N GLU A 293 9.33 -23.35 -19.75
CA GLU A 293 10.48 -24.23 -19.61
C GLU A 293 11.76 -23.43 -19.85
N LEU A 294 12.81 -23.72 -19.08
CA LEU A 294 14.12 -23.09 -19.22
C LEU A 294 15.20 -24.16 -19.37
N ASP A 295 15.87 -24.18 -20.53
CA ASP A 295 17.00 -25.07 -20.81
C ASP A 295 18.28 -24.27 -21.01
N LYS A 296 19.41 -24.75 -20.48
CA LYS A 296 20.73 -24.19 -20.75
C LYS A 296 21.48 -25.06 -21.76
N LYS A 297 21.87 -24.49 -22.90
CA LYS A 297 22.59 -25.20 -23.97
C LYS A 297 23.62 -24.31 -24.65
N ASP A 298 24.86 -24.80 -24.76
CA ASP A 298 25.96 -24.12 -25.47
C ASP A 298 26.19 -22.67 -24.99
N GLY A 299 26.17 -22.46 -23.68
CA GLY A 299 26.34 -21.14 -23.05
C GLY A 299 25.06 -20.32 -22.98
N ASN A 300 24.12 -20.51 -23.90
CA ASN A 300 22.88 -19.74 -24.02
C ASN A 300 21.69 -20.44 -23.32
N TYR A 301 20.65 -19.66 -23.05
CA TYR A 301 19.39 -20.17 -22.50
C TYR A 301 18.36 -20.35 -23.62
N ARG A 302 17.44 -21.29 -23.43
CA ARG A 302 16.24 -21.47 -24.26
C ARG A 302 15.04 -21.36 -23.35
N VAL A 303 14.12 -20.48 -23.70
CA VAL A 303 12.85 -20.31 -23.00
C VAL A 303 11.76 -20.87 -23.91
N THR A 304 10.96 -21.78 -23.39
CA THR A 304 9.81 -22.35 -24.12
C THR A 304 8.53 -21.95 -23.43
N VAL A 305 7.64 -21.26 -24.15
CA VAL A 305 6.25 -21.09 -23.73
C VAL A 305 5.48 -22.32 -24.19
N VAL A 306 4.94 -23.08 -23.24
CA VAL A 306 4.13 -24.28 -23.50
C VAL A 306 2.69 -23.98 -23.12
N ALA A 307 1.86 -23.72 -24.12
CA ALA A 307 0.43 -23.52 -23.96
C ALA A 307 -0.32 -24.85 -23.91
N ALA A 308 -1.38 -24.96 -23.09
CA ALA A 308 -2.15 -26.18 -22.98
C ALA A 308 -2.83 -26.57 -24.30
N LYS A 309 -2.37 -27.67 -24.89
CA LYS A 309 -2.90 -28.24 -26.13
C LYS A 309 -4.40 -28.55 -26.05
N ASP A 310 -4.86 -29.10 -24.92
CA ASP A 310 -6.27 -29.47 -24.75
C ASP A 310 -7.19 -28.24 -24.75
N TRP A 311 -6.70 -27.13 -24.19
CA TRP A 311 -7.43 -25.86 -24.26
C TRP A 311 -7.44 -25.33 -25.69
N LEU A 312 -6.28 -25.21 -26.35
CA LEU A 312 -6.17 -24.68 -27.72
C LEU A 312 -6.94 -25.49 -28.76
N SER A 313 -6.98 -26.81 -28.62
CA SER A 313 -7.66 -27.72 -29.54
C SER A 313 -9.14 -27.98 -29.21
N SER A 314 -9.67 -27.38 -28.13
CA SER A 314 -11.06 -27.57 -27.74
C SER A 314 -12.03 -27.07 -28.83
N PRO A 315 -13.07 -27.83 -29.19
CA PRO A 315 -14.08 -27.41 -30.17
C PRO A 315 -14.83 -26.11 -29.82
N GLU A 316 -14.77 -25.71 -28.56
CA GLU A 316 -15.38 -24.46 -28.08
C GLU A 316 -14.51 -23.23 -28.37
N ARG A 317 -13.22 -23.41 -28.64
CA ARG A 317 -12.28 -22.29 -28.83
C ARG A 317 -12.58 -21.54 -30.11
N THR A 318 -12.51 -20.22 -29.99
CA THR A 318 -12.64 -19.32 -31.12
C THR A 318 -11.34 -18.58 -31.38
N TYR A 319 -10.90 -18.63 -32.62
CA TYR A 319 -9.65 -18.02 -33.07
C TYR A 319 -9.92 -16.65 -33.72
N PRO A 320 -8.98 -15.68 -33.66
CA PRO A 320 -7.61 -15.85 -33.20
C PRO A 320 -7.46 -16.02 -31.68
N VAL A 321 -6.49 -16.85 -31.27
CA VAL A 321 -6.04 -16.97 -29.89
C VAL A 321 -4.77 -16.16 -29.71
N ARG A 322 -4.66 -15.42 -28.60
CA ARG A 322 -3.48 -14.61 -28.24
C ARG A 322 -2.80 -15.21 -27.01
N ILE A 323 -1.49 -15.33 -27.05
CA ILE A 323 -0.64 -15.81 -25.95
C ILE A 323 0.35 -14.69 -25.63
N ASP A 324 0.44 -14.30 -24.35
CA ASP A 324 1.06 -13.04 -23.93
C ASP A 324 2.34 -13.25 -23.09
N PRO A 325 3.52 -13.49 -23.67
CA PRO A 325 4.77 -13.44 -22.91
C PRO A 325 5.32 -12.00 -22.76
N THR A 326 5.79 -11.63 -21.57
CA THR A 326 6.29 -10.26 -21.30
C THR A 326 7.68 -10.29 -20.70
N VAL A 327 8.52 -9.32 -21.07
CA VAL A 327 9.82 -9.05 -20.44
C VAL A 327 9.80 -7.69 -19.78
N THR A 328 9.93 -7.65 -18.45
CA THR A 328 9.90 -6.41 -17.66
C THR A 328 11.14 -6.21 -16.80
N VAL A 329 11.29 -4.97 -16.34
CA VAL A 329 12.30 -4.49 -15.41
C VAL A 329 11.58 -3.94 -14.16
N PRO A 330 11.88 -4.44 -12.94
CA PRO A 330 11.22 -3.96 -11.71
C PRO A 330 11.74 -2.58 -11.29
N ARG A 331 11.02 -1.49 -11.62
CA ARG A 331 11.47 -0.10 -11.38
C ARG A 331 10.42 0.92 -10.97
N GLU A 332 9.25 0.47 -10.55
CA GLU A 332 8.13 1.36 -10.26
C GLU A 332 8.27 2.02 -8.87
N GLN A 333 7.79 3.27 -8.76
CA GLN A 333 7.61 3.99 -7.49
C GLN A 333 6.58 3.28 -6.60
N LEU A 334 5.68 2.49 -7.19
CA LEU A 334 4.79 1.60 -6.48
C LEU A 334 4.98 0.19 -7.03
N LEU A 335 5.36 -0.75 -6.17
CA LEU A 335 5.45 -2.17 -6.49
C LEU A 335 4.51 -2.93 -5.57
N ASP A 336 3.93 -4.04 -6.05
CA ASP A 336 3.14 -4.92 -5.21
C ASP A 336 3.48 -6.42 -5.35
N VAL A 337 3.11 -7.17 -4.32
CA VAL A 337 3.20 -8.63 -4.29
C VAL A 337 2.08 -9.19 -3.41
N VAL A 338 1.51 -10.31 -3.83
CA VAL A 338 0.51 -11.03 -3.03
C VAL A 338 1.15 -12.27 -2.42
N THR A 339 1.07 -12.41 -1.09
CA THR A 339 1.45 -13.66 -0.40
C THR A 339 0.22 -14.55 -0.21
N SER A 340 0.39 -15.86 -0.40
CA SER A 340 -0.64 -16.88 -0.27
C SER A 340 -0.22 -17.98 0.69
N SER A 341 -1.13 -18.35 1.59
CA SER A 341 -0.91 -19.46 2.54
C SER A 341 -0.85 -20.84 1.88
N VAL A 342 -1.19 -20.98 0.59
CA VAL A 342 -1.23 -22.26 -0.15
C VAL A 342 -0.35 -22.24 -1.39
N ARG A 343 -0.33 -21.13 -2.14
CA ARG A 343 0.29 -21.03 -3.48
C ARG A 343 1.55 -20.17 -3.54
N GLY A 344 2.12 -19.81 -2.38
CA GLY A 344 3.37 -19.05 -2.32
C GLY A 344 3.15 -17.56 -2.57
N THR A 345 3.62 -17.04 -3.70
CA THR A 345 3.60 -15.61 -4.01
C THR A 345 3.12 -15.34 -5.42
N PHE A 346 2.33 -14.29 -5.59
CA PHE A 346 1.97 -13.74 -6.89
C PHE A 346 2.66 -12.38 -7.03
N GLN A 347 3.79 -12.37 -7.74
CA GLN A 347 4.56 -11.18 -8.11
C GLN A 347 4.58 -11.11 -9.63
N GLY A 348 4.55 -9.93 -10.25
CA GLY A 348 4.57 -9.84 -11.72
C GLY A 348 3.30 -10.39 -12.38
N LEU A 349 2.19 -10.45 -11.63
CA LEU A 349 0.88 -10.87 -12.12
C LEU A 349 -0.11 -9.73 -11.95
N ALA A 350 -0.98 -9.56 -12.94
CA ALA A 350 -1.95 -8.46 -12.98
C ALA A 350 -3.15 -8.58 -12.00
N TYR A 351 -3.27 -9.71 -11.30
CA TYR A 351 -4.38 -9.99 -10.39
C TYR A 351 -3.86 -10.38 -9.01
N GLY A 352 -4.30 -9.62 -8.01
CA GLY A 352 -4.01 -9.81 -6.60
C GLY A 352 -5.24 -10.24 -5.81
N PHE A 353 -5.01 -10.76 -4.60
CA PHE A 353 -6.06 -11.34 -3.76
C PHE A 353 -5.87 -10.96 -2.29
N VAL A 354 -6.95 -10.54 -1.65
CA VAL A 354 -6.96 -10.22 -0.21
C VAL A 354 -8.07 -10.98 0.49
N GLY A 355 -7.74 -11.67 1.58
CA GLY A 355 -8.68 -12.49 2.36
C GLY A 355 -8.64 -13.97 1.98
N TYR A 356 -9.65 -14.75 2.38
CA TYR A 356 -9.68 -16.18 2.09
C TYR A 356 -10.27 -16.45 0.70
N ILE A 357 -9.53 -17.16 -0.15
CA ILE A 357 -9.90 -17.38 -1.55
C ILE A 357 -9.83 -18.86 -1.89
N GLU A 358 -10.99 -19.43 -2.21
CA GLU A 358 -11.14 -20.78 -2.71
C GLU A 358 -11.43 -20.79 -4.21
N SER A 359 -11.03 -21.88 -4.86
CA SER A 359 -11.27 -22.19 -6.27
C SER A 359 -12.71 -21.92 -6.72
N ALA A 360 -13.69 -22.39 -5.93
CA ALA A 360 -15.10 -22.22 -6.19
C ALA A 360 -15.53 -20.75 -6.26
N ASN A 361 -14.96 -19.90 -5.41
CA ASN A 361 -15.32 -18.48 -5.29
C ASN A 361 -14.66 -17.66 -6.41
N MET A 362 -13.43 -18.00 -6.80
CA MET A 362 -12.79 -17.39 -7.98
C MET A 362 -13.47 -17.77 -9.29
N GLY A 363 -14.18 -18.90 -9.31
CA GLY A 363 -14.80 -19.42 -10.51
C GLY A 363 -13.84 -20.03 -11.52
N MET A 364 -12.63 -20.34 -11.07
CA MET A 364 -11.59 -20.98 -11.86
C MET A 364 -11.44 -22.44 -11.42
N SER A 365 -11.15 -23.35 -12.35
CA SER A 365 -10.86 -24.76 -12.04
C SER A 365 -9.41 -24.97 -11.56
N VAL A 366 -8.95 -24.12 -10.63
CA VAL A 366 -7.58 -24.15 -10.05
C VAL A 366 -7.63 -24.52 -8.58
N GLN A 367 -6.50 -24.84 -7.94
CA GLN A 367 -6.45 -25.07 -6.48
C GLN A 367 -6.66 -23.78 -5.69
N ASP A 368 -7.10 -23.92 -4.43
CA ASP A 368 -7.36 -22.80 -3.53
C ASP A 368 -6.11 -21.93 -3.33
N ILE A 369 -6.32 -20.62 -3.24
CA ILE A 369 -5.27 -19.66 -2.88
C ILE A 369 -5.12 -19.60 -1.35
N GLY A 370 -6.17 -19.96 -0.60
CA GLY A 370 -6.18 -19.80 0.85
C GLY A 370 -6.15 -18.33 1.23
N LYS A 371 -5.33 -17.97 2.22
CA LYS A 371 -5.25 -16.60 2.73
C LYS A 371 -4.32 -15.74 1.88
N GLY A 372 -4.85 -14.64 1.35
CA GLY A 372 -4.12 -13.65 0.57
C GLY A 372 -3.89 -12.33 1.33
N ARG A 373 -2.70 -11.76 1.19
CA ARG A 373 -2.33 -10.40 1.62
C ARG A 373 -1.59 -9.70 0.49
N MET A 374 -1.90 -8.43 0.24
CA MET A 374 -1.18 -7.60 -0.73
C MET A 374 -0.21 -6.69 0.00
N TYR A 375 1.07 -6.77 -0.34
CA TYR A 375 2.13 -5.91 0.18
C TYR A 375 2.56 -4.93 -0.90
N PHE A 376 2.81 -3.69 -0.50
CA PHE A 376 3.20 -2.62 -1.40
C PHE A 376 4.54 -2.03 -0.97
N LYS A 377 5.46 -1.88 -1.92
CA LYS A 377 6.66 -1.09 -1.73
C LYS A 377 6.50 0.26 -2.42
N VAL A 378 6.63 1.32 -1.64
CA VAL A 378 6.49 2.70 -2.12
C VAL A 378 7.90 3.28 -2.26
N ASN A 379 8.48 3.21 -3.44
CA ASN A 379 9.80 3.76 -3.76
C ASN A 379 9.72 5.26 -4.13
N TYR A 380 8.97 6.03 -3.34
CA TYR A 380 8.85 7.49 -3.48
C TYR A 380 9.71 8.19 -2.43
N ASP A 381 10.43 9.25 -2.83
CA ASP A 381 11.17 10.09 -1.89
C ASP A 381 10.24 11.12 -1.25
N PHE A 382 9.75 10.79 -0.04
CA PHE A 382 8.88 11.68 0.73
C PHE A 382 9.53 13.00 1.16
N ASN A 383 10.84 13.21 0.94
CA ASN A 383 11.46 14.52 1.11
C ASN A 383 11.05 15.53 0.01
N ASN A 384 10.45 15.07 -1.09
CA ASN A 384 9.83 15.94 -2.10
C ASN A 384 8.62 16.70 -1.53
N ILE A 385 8.01 16.19 -0.46
CA ILE A 385 7.01 16.91 0.32
C ILE A 385 7.75 17.67 1.44
N PRO A 386 7.64 19.01 1.50
CA PRO A 386 8.36 19.78 2.49
C PRO A 386 8.00 19.43 3.94
N LYS A 387 8.93 19.61 4.88
CA LYS A 387 8.71 19.25 6.31
C LYS A 387 7.70 20.15 6.99
N GLU A 388 7.55 21.37 6.49
CA GLU A 388 6.55 22.32 6.94
C GLU A 388 5.14 21.99 6.45
N ALA A 389 5.00 21.04 5.52
CA ALA A 389 3.72 20.59 5.02
C ALA A 389 2.89 19.85 6.09
N ARG A 390 1.59 20.08 6.03
CA ARG A 390 0.55 19.29 6.69
C ARG A 390 -0.06 18.37 5.65
N ILE A 391 -0.08 17.07 5.94
CA ILE A 391 -0.84 16.13 5.12
C ILE A 391 -2.32 16.29 5.46
N ASP A 392 -3.11 16.74 4.50
CA ASP A 392 -4.56 16.91 4.65
C ASP A 392 -5.26 15.57 4.43
N ARG A 393 -4.90 14.87 3.35
CA ARG A 393 -5.39 13.54 3.00
C ARG A 393 -4.27 12.73 2.37
N ALA A 394 -4.26 11.42 2.60
CA ALA A 394 -3.48 10.51 1.75
C ALA A 394 -4.22 9.18 1.61
N SER A 395 -4.28 8.64 0.40
CA SER A 395 -4.93 7.36 0.11
C SER A 395 -4.05 6.44 -0.71
N LEU A 396 -4.10 5.14 -0.38
CA LEU A 396 -3.77 4.05 -1.30
C LEU A 396 -5.07 3.66 -2.00
N ASN A 397 -5.11 3.81 -3.32
CA ASN A 397 -6.27 3.52 -4.14
C ASN A 397 -6.08 2.15 -4.80
N LEU A 398 -7.01 1.22 -4.57
CA LEU A 398 -7.00 -0.11 -5.18
C LEU A 398 -8.35 -0.38 -5.84
N TYR A 399 -8.36 -1.05 -6.98
CA TYR A 399 -9.59 -1.43 -7.65
C TYR A 399 -9.92 -2.91 -7.45
N GLU A 400 -11.09 -3.17 -6.91
CA GLU A 400 -11.62 -4.51 -6.69
C GLU A 400 -12.42 -4.96 -7.91
N TYR A 401 -11.83 -5.86 -8.70
CA TYR A 401 -12.43 -6.35 -9.95
C TYR A 401 -13.34 -7.57 -9.75
N SER A 402 -13.21 -8.26 -8.61
CA SER A 402 -13.96 -9.51 -8.37
C SER A 402 -14.43 -9.67 -6.94
N ASN A 403 -15.72 -9.97 -6.79
CA ASN A 403 -16.39 -10.28 -5.53
C ASN A 403 -16.51 -11.79 -5.24
N GLY A 404 -15.69 -12.61 -5.88
CA GLY A 404 -15.69 -14.05 -5.67
C GLY A 404 -17.06 -14.70 -5.95
N LYS A 405 -17.68 -14.38 -7.09
CA LYS A 405 -19.04 -14.84 -7.48
C LYS A 405 -20.14 -14.47 -6.47
N GLY A 406 -20.02 -13.30 -5.87
CA GLY A 406 -20.96 -12.80 -4.86
C GLY A 406 -20.81 -13.44 -3.48
N THR A 407 -19.70 -14.13 -3.22
CA THR A 407 -19.42 -14.75 -1.91
C THR A 407 -18.51 -13.91 -1.03
N ALA A 408 -17.87 -12.88 -1.58
CA ALA A 408 -16.99 -11.98 -0.83
C ALA A 408 -17.76 -11.27 0.29
N ALA A 409 -17.20 -11.32 1.49
CA ALA A 409 -17.76 -10.69 2.69
C ALA A 409 -16.67 -10.10 3.59
N ALA A 410 -15.40 -10.20 3.17
CA ALA A 410 -14.27 -9.72 3.95
C ALA A 410 -14.34 -8.20 4.13
N THR A 411 -13.75 -7.75 5.23
CA THR A 411 -13.42 -6.35 5.45
C THR A 411 -11.91 -6.23 5.39
N PHE A 412 -11.42 -5.27 4.64
CA PHE A 412 -10.00 -5.05 4.37
C PHE A 412 -9.46 -3.91 5.23
N GLY A 413 -8.23 -4.04 5.71
CA GLY A 413 -7.52 -2.99 6.43
C GLY A 413 -6.17 -2.71 5.79
N ALA A 414 -5.81 -1.43 5.66
CA ALA A 414 -4.48 -1.00 5.27
C ALA A 414 -3.61 -0.67 6.51
N TYR A 415 -2.40 -1.20 6.51
CA TYR A 415 -1.43 -1.04 7.58
C TYR A 415 -0.08 -0.61 7.00
N TYR A 416 0.67 0.20 7.74
CA TYR A 416 2.06 0.51 7.40
C TYR A 416 3.00 -0.40 8.17
N LEU A 417 4.08 -0.81 7.50
CA LEU A 417 5.06 -1.72 8.07
C LEU A 417 6.07 -0.97 8.94
N LYS A 418 6.48 -1.59 10.05
CA LYS A 418 7.46 -1.01 11.00
C LYS A 418 8.88 -1.53 10.79
N GLN A 419 9.05 -2.41 9.81
CA GLN A 419 10.34 -2.97 9.40
C GLN A 419 10.36 -3.27 7.91
N ASP A 420 11.56 -3.29 7.35
CA ASP A 420 11.77 -3.53 5.94
C ASP A 420 11.47 -4.98 5.54
N PHE A 421 11.17 -5.17 4.25
CA PHE A 421 10.95 -6.47 3.63
C PHE A 421 11.43 -6.44 2.18
N ASP A 422 11.97 -7.57 1.71
CA ASP A 422 12.31 -7.74 0.29
C ASP A 422 11.08 -8.23 -0.46
N ILE A 423 10.57 -7.39 -1.36
CA ILE A 423 9.39 -7.68 -2.16
C ILE A 423 9.58 -8.90 -3.08
N ASN A 424 10.81 -9.25 -3.42
CA ASN A 424 11.12 -10.36 -4.32
C ASN A 424 11.23 -11.73 -3.63
N THR A 425 11.27 -11.73 -2.29
CA THR A 425 11.46 -12.99 -1.53
C THR A 425 10.47 -13.16 -0.38
N ILE A 426 9.60 -12.16 -0.13
CA ILE A 426 8.56 -12.29 0.88
C ILE A 426 7.61 -13.42 0.52
N ASP A 427 7.36 -14.31 1.45
CA ASP A 427 6.39 -15.41 1.36
C ASP A 427 5.42 -15.35 2.54
N TRP A 428 4.43 -16.26 2.56
CA TRP A 428 3.47 -16.31 3.66
C TRP A 428 4.16 -16.38 5.04
N LEU A 429 5.15 -17.26 5.23
CA LEU A 429 5.78 -17.52 6.53
C LEU A 429 6.63 -16.34 7.02
N SER A 430 7.46 -15.78 6.16
CA SER A 430 8.27 -14.59 6.45
C SER A 430 7.38 -13.38 6.72
N SER A 431 6.24 -13.26 6.02
CA SER A 431 5.27 -12.18 6.25
C SER A 431 4.64 -12.23 7.64
N LEU A 432 4.50 -13.41 8.25
CA LEU A 432 4.02 -13.56 9.64
C LEU A 432 4.99 -12.95 10.66
N SER A 433 6.22 -12.59 10.29
CA SER A 433 7.19 -11.91 11.16
C SER A 433 7.09 -10.38 11.12
N LEU A 434 6.42 -9.80 10.12
CA LEU A 434 6.32 -8.35 9.92
C LEU A 434 5.49 -7.64 11.01
N GLU A 435 6.01 -6.57 11.58
CA GLU A 435 5.25 -5.69 12.45
C GLU A 435 4.56 -4.60 11.64
N GLU A 436 3.33 -4.30 12.01
CA GLU A 436 2.47 -3.38 11.28
C GLU A 436 1.61 -2.58 12.26
N GLU A 437 1.05 -1.48 11.76
CA GLU A 437 0.14 -0.61 12.50
C GLU A 437 -0.84 0.04 11.51
N ILE A 438 -2.08 0.31 11.94
CA ILE A 438 -3.12 0.86 11.07
C ILE A 438 -2.67 2.17 10.38
N ALA A 439 -2.83 2.26 9.05
CA ALA A 439 -2.23 3.31 8.24
C ALA A 439 -2.90 4.69 8.34
N GLY A 440 -4.13 4.73 8.83
CA GLY A 440 -4.97 5.92 8.93
C GLY A 440 -6.22 5.68 9.76
N GLU A 441 -7.03 6.73 9.93
CA GLU A 441 -8.26 6.67 10.73
C GLU A 441 -9.36 5.91 9.99
N HIS A 442 -9.40 6.03 8.65
CA HIS A 442 -10.38 5.38 7.78
C HIS A 442 -9.76 4.27 6.93
N ALA A 443 -8.77 3.56 7.47
CA ALA A 443 -8.01 2.54 6.77
C ALA A 443 -8.72 1.17 6.67
N ILE A 444 -9.88 0.98 7.33
CA ILE A 444 -10.68 -0.24 7.24
C ILE A 444 -11.89 -0.01 6.34
N ARG A 445 -12.04 -0.82 5.29
CA ARG A 445 -13.10 -0.75 4.28
C ARG A 445 -13.78 -2.12 4.11
N PRO A 446 -15.12 -2.19 4.08
CA PRO A 446 -15.80 -3.43 3.68
C PRO A 446 -15.55 -3.71 2.20
N HIS A 447 -15.67 -4.97 1.80
CA HIS A 447 -15.72 -5.38 0.39
C HIS A 447 -16.78 -4.59 -0.40
N ALA A 448 -16.41 -4.16 -1.60
CA ALA A 448 -17.28 -3.49 -2.57
C ALA A 448 -16.60 -3.49 -3.95
N LEU A 449 -17.29 -3.93 -5.00
CA LEU A 449 -16.74 -3.86 -6.36
C LEU A 449 -16.40 -2.40 -6.74
N GLY A 450 -15.27 -2.22 -7.42
CA GLY A 450 -14.77 -0.92 -7.84
C GLY A 450 -13.68 -0.35 -6.93
N SER A 451 -13.55 0.98 -6.93
CA SER A 451 -12.44 1.66 -6.26
C SER A 451 -12.56 1.68 -4.73
N HIS A 452 -11.45 1.36 -4.07
CA HIS A 452 -11.23 1.46 -2.63
C HIS A 452 -10.17 2.51 -2.33
N GLU A 453 -10.55 3.55 -1.58
CA GLU A 453 -9.61 4.53 -1.04
C GLU A 453 -9.29 4.19 0.43
N PHE A 454 -8.14 3.55 0.64
CA PHE A 454 -7.63 3.27 1.98
C PHE A 454 -6.89 4.48 2.53
N ASP A 455 -7.31 5.01 3.67
CA ASP A 455 -6.64 6.13 4.34
C ASP A 455 -5.24 5.71 4.85
N ILE A 456 -4.21 6.37 4.33
CA ILE A 456 -2.80 6.19 4.70
C ILE A 456 -2.19 7.49 5.27
N ARG A 457 -3.01 8.47 5.66
CA ARG A 457 -2.56 9.80 6.12
C ARG A 457 -1.54 9.70 7.26
N THR A 458 -1.76 8.78 8.21
CA THR A 458 -0.84 8.62 9.36
C THR A 458 0.51 8.07 8.91
N ALA A 459 0.51 7.09 7.99
CA ALA A 459 1.73 6.54 7.41
C ALA A 459 2.54 7.63 6.69
N VAL A 460 1.91 8.38 5.78
CA VAL A 460 2.57 9.45 5.01
C VAL A 460 3.07 10.57 5.92
N THR A 461 2.27 11.00 6.90
CA THR A 461 2.70 11.99 7.90
C THR A 461 3.94 11.51 8.64
N ASN A 462 3.98 10.23 9.06
CA ASN A 462 5.12 9.68 9.77
C ASN A 462 6.39 9.63 8.89
N TRP A 463 6.24 9.35 7.60
CA TRP A 463 7.36 9.32 6.65
C TRP A 463 7.92 10.72 6.38
N VAL A 464 7.05 11.69 6.04
CA VAL A 464 7.44 13.09 5.79
C VAL A 464 8.07 13.73 7.03
N GLN A 465 7.49 13.49 8.21
CA GLN A 465 7.95 14.08 9.47
C GLN A 465 9.12 13.31 10.12
N GLY A 466 9.60 12.24 9.48
CA GLY A 466 10.72 11.44 9.97
C GLY A 466 10.45 10.70 11.29
N LEU A 467 9.19 10.41 11.60
CA LEU A 467 8.79 9.60 12.76
C LEU A 467 9.02 8.10 12.53
N ALA A 468 8.90 7.66 11.28
CA ALA A 468 9.17 6.30 10.85
C ALA A 468 9.79 6.30 9.44
N PRO A 469 10.76 5.42 9.14
CA PRO A 469 11.14 5.17 7.76
C PRO A 469 9.96 4.60 6.96
N ASN A 470 9.98 4.84 5.65
CA ASN A 470 9.06 4.20 4.74
C ASN A 470 9.50 2.75 4.49
N TYR A 471 8.73 1.80 4.99
CA TYR A 471 8.90 0.37 4.74
C TYR A 471 7.80 -0.22 3.87
N GLY A 472 6.87 0.58 3.36
CA GLY A 472 5.73 0.12 2.58
C GLY A 472 4.47 -0.16 3.39
N LEU A 473 3.48 -0.73 2.71
CA LEU A 473 2.12 -0.95 3.20
C LEU A 473 1.71 -2.41 3.03
N VAL A 474 0.69 -2.84 3.77
CA VAL A 474 0.00 -4.11 3.54
C VAL A 474 -1.51 -3.89 3.62
N VAL A 475 -2.23 -4.49 2.67
CA VAL A 475 -3.68 -4.63 2.69
C VAL A 475 -4.02 -6.09 2.96
N LYS A 476 -4.75 -6.32 4.04
CA LYS A 476 -5.16 -7.66 4.50
C LYS A 476 -6.60 -7.66 4.98
N ALA A 477 -7.25 -8.81 4.96
CA ALA A 477 -8.56 -8.95 5.60
C ALA A 477 -8.40 -8.87 7.14
N ILE A 478 -9.33 -8.19 7.81
CA ILE A 478 -9.35 -8.10 9.28
C ILE A 478 -9.68 -9.46 9.93
N ASP A 479 -10.38 -10.32 9.18
CA ASP A 479 -10.56 -11.74 9.43
C ASP A 479 -10.20 -12.48 8.13
N GLU A 480 -9.03 -13.08 8.12
CA GLU A 480 -8.46 -13.75 6.94
C GLU A 480 -9.10 -15.12 6.63
N ASN A 481 -10.18 -15.49 7.32
CA ASN A 481 -10.97 -16.69 7.00
C ASN A 481 -12.29 -16.34 6.29
N VAL A 482 -12.62 -15.06 6.20
CA VAL A 482 -13.79 -14.61 5.45
C VAL A 482 -13.41 -14.53 3.99
N ASN A 483 -14.35 -14.96 3.12
CA ASN A 483 -14.19 -14.89 1.68
C ASN A 483 -13.77 -13.48 1.25
N GLY A 484 -12.61 -13.44 0.63
CA GLY A 484 -11.93 -12.24 0.16
C GLY A 484 -12.40 -11.78 -1.22
N ALA A 485 -11.64 -10.84 -1.79
CA ALA A 485 -11.88 -10.29 -3.12
C ALA A 485 -10.59 -10.25 -3.95
N GLY A 486 -10.75 -10.09 -5.26
CA GLY A 486 -9.66 -9.89 -6.22
C GLY A 486 -9.45 -8.41 -6.53
N PHE A 487 -8.20 -7.99 -6.63
CA PHE A 487 -7.78 -6.61 -6.93
C PHE A 487 -6.84 -6.58 -8.14
N TYR A 488 -6.86 -5.50 -8.91
CA TYR A 488 -5.80 -5.26 -9.90
C TYR A 488 -4.49 -4.90 -9.20
N THR A 489 -3.37 -5.25 -9.82
CA THR A 489 -2.00 -4.96 -9.37
C THR A 489 -1.34 -3.94 -10.30
N THR A 490 -0.11 -3.52 -10.02
CA THR A 490 0.63 -2.60 -10.90
C THR A 490 1.00 -3.22 -12.25
N GLU A 491 0.86 -4.54 -12.39
CA GLU A 491 1.12 -5.30 -13.62
C GLU A 491 -0.12 -5.43 -14.52
N ALA A 492 -1.26 -4.86 -14.12
CA ALA A 492 -2.45 -4.78 -14.96
C ALA A 492 -2.24 -3.80 -16.12
N ASP A 493 -2.68 -4.18 -17.31
CA ASP A 493 -2.36 -3.47 -18.55
C ASP A 493 -3.54 -3.53 -19.54
N PRO A 494 -3.97 -2.40 -20.12
CA PRO A 494 -5.13 -2.35 -21.02
C PRO A 494 -4.90 -3.06 -22.36
N SER A 495 -3.65 -3.33 -22.73
CA SER A 495 -3.30 -4.19 -23.87
C SER A 495 -3.41 -5.67 -23.55
N ASN A 496 -3.65 -6.05 -22.28
CA ASN A 496 -3.95 -7.43 -21.95
C ASN A 496 -5.39 -7.75 -22.34
N VAL A 497 -5.52 -8.56 -23.38
CA VAL A 497 -6.81 -9.00 -23.95
C VAL A 497 -7.67 -9.84 -22.99
N ALA A 498 -7.11 -10.34 -21.88
CA ALA A 498 -7.91 -10.94 -20.80
C ALA A 498 -8.50 -9.90 -19.81
N GLN A 499 -8.17 -8.62 -20.00
CA GLN A 499 -8.52 -7.49 -19.15
C GLN A 499 -9.32 -6.46 -19.95
N GLU A 500 -10.31 -6.93 -20.72
CA GLU A 500 -11.12 -6.05 -21.60
C GLU A 500 -11.83 -4.91 -20.83
N ASP A 501 -12.08 -5.09 -19.53
CA ASP A 501 -12.72 -4.09 -18.65
C ASP A 501 -11.71 -3.26 -17.84
N PHE A 502 -10.40 -3.51 -17.98
CA PHE A 502 -9.37 -2.76 -17.26
C PHE A 502 -9.09 -1.44 -17.95
N THR A 503 -9.10 -0.37 -17.16
CA THR A 503 -8.67 0.96 -17.55
C THR A 503 -7.53 1.41 -16.64
N PRO A 504 -6.56 2.23 -17.13
CA PRO A 504 -5.35 2.55 -16.35
C PRO A 504 -5.59 3.21 -14.97
N ASP A 505 -6.73 3.87 -14.75
CA ASP A 505 -7.18 4.39 -13.44
C ASP A 505 -7.51 3.30 -12.41
N GLN A 506 -7.71 2.06 -12.84
CA GLN A 506 -7.97 0.92 -11.97
C GLN A 506 -6.68 0.31 -11.41
N ALA A 507 -5.51 0.70 -11.91
CA ALA A 507 -4.23 0.29 -11.36
C ALA A 507 -4.03 0.87 -9.94
N PRO A 508 -3.29 0.19 -9.05
CA PRO A 508 -2.90 0.75 -7.77
C PRO A 508 -2.26 2.13 -7.91
N SER A 509 -2.68 3.08 -7.08
CA SER A 509 -2.11 4.44 -7.05
C SER A 509 -2.09 5.01 -5.63
N ILE A 510 -1.29 6.05 -5.42
CA ILE A 510 -1.28 6.84 -4.19
C ILE A 510 -1.63 8.29 -4.52
N THR A 511 -2.54 8.87 -3.75
CA THR A 511 -2.88 10.30 -3.85
C THR A 511 -2.66 10.96 -2.50
N ILE A 512 -1.89 12.05 -2.47
CA ILE A 512 -1.55 12.81 -1.27
C ILE A 512 -1.97 14.26 -1.48
N GLU A 513 -2.89 14.73 -0.66
CA GLU A 513 -3.27 16.14 -0.58
C GLU A 513 -2.55 16.74 0.63
N TRP A 514 -1.76 17.78 0.39
CA TRP A 514 -0.96 18.43 1.42
C TRP A 514 -0.97 19.94 1.25
N SER A 515 -0.76 20.64 2.35
CA SER A 515 -0.73 22.09 2.38
C SER A 515 0.43 22.61 3.22
N VAL A 516 0.83 23.85 2.98
CA VAL A 516 1.66 24.63 3.89
C VAL A 516 0.71 25.53 4.69
N PRO A 517 0.24 25.09 5.87
CA PRO A 517 -0.92 25.71 6.51
C PRO A 517 -0.58 26.97 7.30
N ASP A 518 0.70 27.30 7.44
CA ASP A 518 1.16 28.40 8.27
C ASP A 518 1.01 29.74 7.54
N PRO A 519 0.63 30.82 8.25
CA PRO A 519 0.26 30.89 9.66
C PRO A 519 -1.23 30.56 9.90
N VAL A 520 -1.59 30.33 11.16
CA VAL A 520 -3.00 30.24 11.59
C VAL A 520 -3.70 31.56 11.30
N ASP A 521 -4.91 31.51 10.74
CA ASP A 521 -5.71 32.70 10.47
C ASP A 521 -5.86 33.57 11.73
N LEU A 522 -5.35 34.80 11.65
CA LEU A 522 -5.41 35.81 12.72
C LEU A 522 -6.85 36.15 13.12
N ASN A 523 -7.81 35.95 12.22
CA ASN A 523 -9.23 36.19 12.44
C ASN A 523 -9.99 34.94 12.93
N TYR A 524 -9.30 33.84 13.23
CA TYR A 524 -9.95 32.64 13.77
C TYR A 524 -10.74 32.98 15.04
N ALA A 525 -12.04 32.77 15.00
CA ALA A 525 -12.94 33.23 16.06
C ALA A 525 -12.68 32.48 17.38
N LEU A 526 -12.53 33.22 18.48
CA LEU A 526 -12.27 32.66 19.81
C LEU A 526 -13.35 31.63 20.22
N GLY A 527 -14.60 31.90 19.88
CA GLY A 527 -15.75 31.01 20.12
C GLY A 527 -15.70 29.67 19.38
N ASN A 528 -14.87 29.55 18.34
CA ASN A 528 -14.68 28.32 17.56
C ASN A 528 -13.58 27.41 18.11
N THR A 529 -13.08 27.67 19.32
CA THR A 529 -12.05 26.85 19.96
C THR A 529 -12.40 25.35 19.90
N THR A 530 -11.51 24.55 19.33
CA THR A 530 -11.68 23.09 19.19
C THR A 530 -10.82 22.32 20.20
N ILE A 531 -11.22 21.07 20.50
CA ILE A 531 -10.48 20.15 21.37
C ILE A 531 -10.51 18.75 20.74
N ASN A 532 -9.36 18.23 20.34
CA ASN A 532 -9.16 16.90 19.79
C ASN A 532 -8.34 16.06 20.78
N LEU A 533 -8.75 14.81 21.05
CA LEU A 533 -7.97 13.91 21.91
C LEU A 533 -6.97 13.09 21.08
N ARG A 534 -5.76 12.93 21.63
CA ARG A 534 -4.68 12.09 21.08
C ARG A 534 -4.31 11.01 22.07
N THR A 535 -4.20 9.78 21.57
CA THR A 535 -3.94 8.60 22.39
C THR A 535 -2.47 8.21 22.31
N MET A 536 -1.89 7.92 23.46
CA MET A 536 -0.57 7.32 23.56
C MET A 536 -0.76 5.87 23.95
N VAL A 537 -0.36 4.98 23.05
CA VAL A 537 -0.55 3.53 23.19
C VAL A 537 0.77 2.84 22.90
N LYS A 538 1.06 1.79 23.65
CA LYS A 538 2.17 0.89 23.36
C LYS A 538 1.62 -0.42 22.82
N THR A 539 2.10 -0.80 21.64
CA THR A 539 1.75 -2.05 20.98
C THR A 539 2.97 -2.93 20.77
N ASP A 540 2.76 -4.24 20.67
CA ASP A 540 3.74 -5.18 20.14
C ASP A 540 3.05 -6.33 19.40
N LYS A 541 3.82 -7.01 18.55
CA LYS A 541 3.37 -8.14 17.72
C LYS A 541 2.76 -9.30 18.50
N LYS A 542 3.10 -9.46 19.80
CA LYS A 542 2.56 -10.52 20.65
C LYS A 542 1.14 -10.20 21.13
N GLY A 543 0.59 -9.07 20.70
CA GLY A 543 -0.76 -8.64 21.04
C GLY A 543 -0.83 -7.74 22.26
N LYS A 544 0.31 -7.21 22.74
CA LYS A 544 0.30 -6.19 23.78
C LYS A 544 -0.41 -4.96 23.22
N LEU A 545 -1.38 -4.47 23.96
CA LEU A 545 -2.02 -3.19 23.68
C LEU A 545 -2.28 -2.47 24.99
N GLN A 546 -1.50 -1.42 25.25
CA GLN A 546 -1.51 -0.73 26.52
C GLN A 546 -1.66 0.78 26.32
N PHE A 547 -2.77 1.32 26.82
CA PHE A 547 -2.92 2.74 27.06
C PHE A 547 -1.80 3.28 27.98
N GLN A 548 -1.14 4.35 27.53
CA GLN A 548 -0.08 5.05 28.24
C GLN A 548 -0.54 6.44 28.70
N GLY A 549 -1.36 7.11 27.90
CA GLY A 549 -1.87 8.45 28.22
C GLY A 549 -2.78 9.01 27.13
N VAL A 550 -3.49 10.08 27.47
CA VAL A 550 -4.29 10.86 26.52
C VAL A 550 -3.98 12.34 26.73
N PHE A 551 -3.80 13.08 25.65
CA PHE A 551 -3.62 14.53 25.69
C PHE A 551 -4.59 15.19 24.71
N ALA A 552 -4.70 16.52 24.77
CA ALA A 552 -5.58 17.26 23.87
C ALA A 552 -4.83 18.33 23.09
N ASP A 553 -5.27 18.59 21.87
CA ASP A 553 -4.82 19.68 21.01
C ASP A 553 -6.00 20.32 20.29
N GLY A 554 -5.82 21.51 19.75
CA GLY A 554 -6.89 22.15 18.99
C GLY A 554 -6.52 23.49 18.36
N LEU A 555 -7.52 24.11 17.75
CA LEU A 555 -7.41 25.42 17.15
C LEU A 555 -8.13 26.45 18.00
N THR A 556 -7.53 27.62 18.14
CA THR A 556 -8.12 28.81 18.74
C THR A 556 -7.45 30.06 18.18
N THR A 557 -7.95 31.24 18.54
CA THR A 557 -7.37 32.52 18.11
C THR A 557 -5.88 32.59 18.47
N PRO A 558 -4.97 32.90 17.52
CA PRO A 558 -3.55 33.08 17.80
C PRO A 558 -3.28 34.03 18.96
N GLY A 559 -2.33 33.66 19.84
CA GLY A 559 -1.96 34.43 21.03
C GLY A 559 -2.95 34.35 22.20
N ALA A 560 -4.06 33.61 22.09
CA ALA A 560 -4.96 33.36 23.22
C ALA A 560 -4.34 32.42 24.26
N GLN A 561 -4.76 32.55 25.52
CA GLN A 561 -4.38 31.63 26.59
C GLN A 561 -5.47 30.57 26.77
N VAL A 562 -5.13 29.31 26.54
CA VAL A 562 -6.04 28.18 26.72
C VAL A 562 -5.83 27.57 28.09
N SER A 563 -6.83 27.64 28.96
CA SER A 563 -6.86 26.92 30.24
C SER A 563 -7.61 25.61 30.05
N TYR A 564 -7.06 24.50 30.54
CA TYR A 564 -7.66 23.18 30.42
C TYR A 564 -7.71 22.45 31.76
N HIS A 565 -8.67 21.52 31.89
CA HIS A 565 -8.81 20.63 33.03
C HIS A 565 -9.53 19.32 32.65
N LEU A 566 -9.35 18.29 33.46
CA LEU A 566 -10.17 17.07 33.37
C LEU A 566 -11.52 17.28 34.04
N SER A 567 -12.58 16.66 33.52
CA SER A 567 -13.92 16.67 34.11
C SER A 567 -13.98 16.19 35.58
N ASP A 568 -12.99 15.39 36.01
CA ASP A 568 -12.82 14.95 37.39
C ASP A 568 -11.72 15.77 38.08
N ALA A 569 -12.14 16.77 38.85
CA ALA A 569 -11.23 17.64 39.59
C ALA A 569 -10.36 16.88 40.62
N SER A 570 -10.77 15.71 41.10
CA SER A 570 -10.00 14.93 42.07
C SER A 570 -8.68 14.40 41.50
N LYS A 571 -8.58 14.31 40.17
CA LYS A 571 -7.37 13.90 39.44
C LYS A 571 -6.32 14.99 39.31
N ASN A 572 -6.65 16.24 39.66
CA ASN A 572 -5.75 17.40 39.59
C ASN A 572 -5.06 17.59 38.23
N TYR A 573 -5.68 17.13 37.14
CA TYR A 573 -5.18 17.34 35.78
C TYR A 573 -5.72 18.67 35.26
N THR A 574 -4.88 19.70 35.28
CA THR A 574 -5.19 21.05 34.79
C THR A 574 -3.92 21.74 34.33
N GLY A 575 -4.04 22.74 33.46
CA GLY A 575 -2.91 23.56 33.02
C GLY A 575 -3.33 24.69 32.10
N GLN A 576 -2.34 25.43 31.62
CA GLN A 576 -2.53 26.53 30.68
C GLN A 576 -1.51 26.41 29.54
N SER A 577 -1.97 26.57 28.29
CA SER A 577 -1.13 26.61 27.10
C SER A 577 -1.43 27.85 26.28
N PRO A 578 -0.41 28.63 25.88
CA PRO A 578 -0.61 29.69 24.89
C PRO A 578 -0.88 29.08 23.52
N ALA A 579 -1.73 29.75 22.74
CA ALA A 579 -2.00 29.42 21.35
C ALA A 579 -0.95 30.07 20.44
N SER A 580 -0.30 29.25 19.62
CA SER A 580 0.71 29.64 18.64
C SER A 580 0.08 30.39 17.45
N TYR A 581 0.88 31.23 16.79
CA TYR A 581 0.54 31.85 15.51
C TYR A 581 0.71 30.89 14.32
N SER A 582 1.43 29.79 14.52
CA SER A 582 1.64 28.71 13.54
C SER A 582 1.03 27.41 14.04
N TYR A 583 0.70 26.52 13.12
CA TYR A 583 0.33 25.14 13.37
C TYR A 583 1.55 24.35 13.85
N LYS A 584 1.49 23.80 15.08
CA LYS A 584 2.63 23.14 15.74
C LYS A 584 2.29 21.78 16.34
N TYR A 585 1.00 21.44 16.40
CA TYR A 585 0.50 20.34 17.20
C TYR A 585 -0.39 19.41 16.37
N PRO A 586 -0.56 18.15 16.82
CA PRO A 586 0.03 17.52 18.00
C PRO A 586 1.55 17.29 17.89
N ASN A 587 2.27 17.54 19.00
CA ASN A 587 3.71 17.29 19.10
C ASN A 587 4.08 16.68 20.46
N THR A 588 4.52 15.43 20.45
CA THR A 588 4.88 14.68 21.68
C THR A 588 6.32 14.87 22.14
N SER A 589 7.20 15.55 21.38
CA SER A 589 8.62 15.75 21.74
C SER A 589 8.84 16.16 23.20
N PRO A 590 8.05 17.10 23.76
CA PRO A 590 8.32 17.63 25.10
C PRO A 590 8.19 16.61 26.24
N PHE A 591 7.46 15.51 26.03
CA PHE A 591 7.17 14.54 27.09
C PHE A 591 7.45 13.08 26.71
N GLU A 592 7.97 12.81 25.52
CA GLU A 592 8.30 11.45 25.05
C GLU A 592 9.21 10.67 25.98
N SER A 593 10.20 11.33 26.60
CA SER A 593 11.16 10.67 27.50
C SER A 593 10.53 10.12 28.78
N ALA A 594 9.31 10.53 29.12
CA ALA A 594 8.56 10.01 30.26
C ALA A 594 7.85 8.68 29.97
N PHE A 595 7.79 8.25 28.71
CA PHE A 595 7.08 7.05 28.27
C PHE A 595 8.02 5.96 27.80
N GLU A 596 7.53 4.72 27.81
CA GLU A 596 8.29 3.58 27.30
C GLU A 596 8.58 3.73 25.80
N ALA A 597 9.74 3.24 25.36
CA ALA A 597 10.03 3.11 23.93
C ALA A 597 8.94 2.28 23.22
N GLY A 598 8.59 2.73 22.01
CA GLY A 598 7.50 2.16 21.22
C GLY A 598 6.11 2.75 21.49
N THR A 599 5.97 3.69 22.44
CA THR A 599 4.73 4.44 22.63
C THR A 599 4.45 5.35 21.43
N THR A 600 3.17 5.47 21.02
CA THR A 600 2.73 6.37 19.94
C THR A 600 3.36 7.76 20.05
N LYS A 601 3.83 8.29 18.92
CA LYS A 601 4.37 9.63 18.78
C LYS A 601 3.55 10.44 17.78
N TYR A 602 3.57 11.76 17.94
CA TYR A 602 2.92 12.69 17.01
C TYR A 602 3.86 13.82 16.63
N ARG A 603 3.94 14.12 15.34
CA ARG A 603 4.56 15.29 14.73
C ARG A 603 3.65 15.66 13.58
N ASP A 604 2.72 16.56 13.83
CA ASP A 604 1.74 16.99 12.84
C ASP A 604 1.42 18.46 13.08
N LYS A 605 0.82 19.11 12.09
CA LYS A 605 0.54 20.54 12.05
C LYS A 605 -0.97 20.80 11.92
N LEU A 606 -1.75 20.15 12.77
CA LEU A 606 -3.21 20.22 12.78
C LEU A 606 -3.76 21.36 13.66
N SER A 607 -2.99 21.77 14.66
CA SER A 607 -3.46 22.62 15.75
C SER A 607 -2.41 23.62 16.24
N ASN A 608 -2.87 24.65 16.95
CA ASN A 608 -2.03 25.74 17.45
C ASN A 608 -1.96 25.82 18.97
N TRP A 609 -2.68 24.96 19.70
CA TRP A 609 -2.47 24.73 21.13
C TRP A 609 -2.54 23.23 21.46
N GLN A 610 -1.89 22.81 22.55
CA GLN A 610 -2.03 21.46 23.12
C GLN A 610 -1.84 21.47 24.64
N THR A 611 -2.26 20.40 25.32
CA THR A 611 -1.96 20.22 26.75
C THR A 611 -0.47 19.96 26.96
N LEU A 612 0.09 20.48 28.06
CA LEU A 612 1.53 20.43 28.30
C LEU A 612 2.07 19.04 28.62
N VAL A 613 1.24 18.19 29.23
CA VAL A 613 1.53 16.79 29.55
C VAL A 613 0.28 15.95 29.30
N PRO A 614 0.42 14.65 28.96
CA PRO A 614 -0.73 13.74 28.87
C PRO A 614 -1.32 13.38 30.25
N PHE A 615 -2.61 13.09 30.28
CA PHE A 615 -3.28 12.44 31.41
C PHE A 615 -3.03 10.93 31.39
N THR A 616 -2.44 10.39 32.46
CA THR A 616 -1.92 9.00 32.51
C THR A 616 -2.57 8.10 33.58
N ASP A 617 -3.40 8.65 34.48
CA ASP A 617 -4.02 7.89 35.59
C ASP A 617 -5.56 7.88 35.54
N PRO A 618 -6.20 7.37 34.46
CA PRO A 618 -7.65 7.19 34.43
C PRO A 618 -8.09 6.02 35.32
N ALA A 619 -9.21 6.18 36.04
CA ALA A 619 -9.90 5.03 36.61
C ALA A 619 -10.56 4.20 35.49
N LEU A 620 -10.50 2.88 35.58
CA LEU A 620 -11.09 1.99 34.59
C LEU A 620 -12.61 2.18 34.51
N ASN A 621 -13.16 2.14 33.30
CA ASN A 621 -14.59 2.27 33.01
C ASN A 621 -15.25 3.52 33.59
N THR A 622 -14.47 4.57 33.83
CA THR A 622 -14.95 5.88 34.27
C THR A 622 -14.91 6.84 33.09
N LEU A 623 -15.99 7.59 32.89
CA LEU A 623 -16.13 8.52 31.79
C LEU A 623 -15.45 9.86 32.13
N TYR A 624 -14.62 10.35 31.22
CA TYR A 624 -13.89 11.60 31.35
C TYR A 624 -14.08 12.49 30.11
N THR A 625 -13.91 13.80 30.28
CA THR A 625 -13.62 14.75 29.20
C THR A 625 -12.41 15.60 29.59
N ILE A 626 -11.68 16.10 28.59
CA ILE A 626 -10.74 17.22 28.76
C ILE A 626 -11.48 18.47 28.30
N ASP A 627 -11.67 19.39 29.23
CA ASP A 627 -12.41 20.62 29.02
C ASP A 627 -11.43 21.80 28.92
N ALA A 628 -11.69 22.73 28.02
CA ALA A 628 -10.81 23.88 27.79
C ALA A 628 -11.59 25.18 27.55
N GLU A 629 -11.01 26.29 27.97
CA GLU A 629 -11.51 27.65 27.74
C GLU A 629 -10.35 28.51 27.22
N SER A 630 -10.56 29.17 26.08
CA SER A 630 -9.61 30.11 25.50
C SER A 630 -9.97 31.54 25.85
N ARG A 631 -8.98 32.34 26.26
CA ARG A 631 -9.16 33.74 26.67
C ARG A 631 -8.15 34.64 25.98
N LYS A 632 -8.62 35.78 25.47
CA LYS A 632 -7.79 36.82 24.84
C LYS A 632 -8.46 38.18 25.03
N ASP A 633 -7.70 39.21 25.42
CA ASP A 633 -8.17 40.60 25.55
C ASP A 633 -9.47 40.77 26.37
N GLY A 634 -9.61 39.99 27.45
CA GLY A 634 -10.79 40.00 28.31
C GLY A 634 -12.02 39.27 27.75
N GLN A 635 -11.93 38.71 26.54
CA GLN A 635 -12.96 37.85 25.94
C GLN A 635 -12.71 36.38 26.26
N SER A 636 -13.76 35.56 26.17
CA SER A 636 -13.73 34.11 26.42
C SER A 636 -14.44 33.34 25.31
N SER A 637 -13.93 32.16 24.97
CA SER A 637 -14.60 31.19 24.09
C SER A 637 -15.83 30.52 24.71
N GLY A 638 -16.01 30.66 26.03
CA GLY A 638 -16.77 29.73 26.85
C GLY A 638 -16.05 28.38 27.02
N GLU A 639 -16.47 27.60 28.01
CA GLU A 639 -15.95 26.23 28.20
C GLU A 639 -16.37 25.34 27.03
N LYS A 640 -15.40 24.65 26.46
CA LYS A 640 -15.54 23.62 25.44
C LYS A 640 -15.16 22.28 26.05
N LYS A 641 -15.80 21.21 25.61
CA LYS A 641 -15.53 19.85 26.07
C LYS A 641 -15.03 19.01 24.91
N SER A 642 -14.03 18.16 25.16
CA SER A 642 -13.65 17.12 24.21
C SER A 642 -14.76 16.09 24.03
N ASP A 643 -14.55 15.13 23.12
CA ASP A 643 -15.25 13.85 23.20
C ASP A 643 -15.11 13.24 24.60
N THR A 644 -16.13 12.50 25.02
CA THR A 644 -16.02 11.66 26.21
C THR A 644 -15.10 10.47 25.94
N PHE A 645 -14.41 9.97 26.95
CA PHE A 645 -13.61 8.77 26.83
C PHE A 645 -13.56 7.96 28.12
N LEU A 646 -13.24 6.67 28.01
CA LEU A 646 -12.94 5.79 29.13
C LEU A 646 -11.85 4.80 28.77
N ILE A 647 -11.22 4.20 29.77
CA ILE A 647 -10.28 3.08 29.58
C ILE A 647 -10.95 1.77 29.98
N TYR A 648 -11.06 0.85 29.03
CA TYR A 648 -11.55 -0.51 29.24
C TYR A 648 -10.38 -1.49 29.38
N LYS A 649 -10.46 -2.40 30.36
CA LYS A 649 -9.47 -3.47 30.52
C LYS A 649 -10.06 -4.80 30.06
N VAL A 650 -9.42 -5.41 29.06
CA VAL A 650 -9.81 -6.69 28.48
C VAL A 650 -9.61 -7.82 29.50
N THR A 651 -10.61 -8.69 29.67
CA THR A 651 -10.66 -9.71 30.73
C THR A 651 -10.28 -11.12 30.25
N GLN A 652 -10.39 -11.40 28.96
CA GLN A 652 -10.08 -12.67 28.30
C GLN A 652 -9.77 -12.43 26.80
N TYR A 653 -9.49 -13.46 26.02
CA TYR A 653 -9.43 -13.32 24.56
C TYR A 653 -10.77 -12.80 24.01
N ASP A 654 -10.70 -11.80 23.14
CA ASP A 654 -11.89 -11.22 22.50
C ASP A 654 -11.54 -10.56 21.17
N THR A 655 -12.54 -10.01 20.47
CA THR A 655 -12.34 -9.29 19.21
C THR A 655 -12.80 -7.84 19.29
N LEU A 656 -12.05 -6.97 18.63
CA LEU A 656 -12.33 -5.54 18.58
C LEU A 656 -13.75 -5.20 18.05
N PRO A 657 -14.29 -5.88 17.01
CA PRO A 657 -15.66 -5.67 16.54
C PRO A 657 -16.73 -5.90 17.62
N LYS A 658 -16.56 -6.90 18.50
CA LYS A 658 -17.51 -7.15 19.60
C LYS A 658 -17.49 -6.02 20.62
N ILE A 659 -16.30 -5.51 20.95
CA ILE A 659 -16.12 -4.38 21.87
C ILE A 659 -16.68 -3.09 21.25
N ALA A 660 -16.40 -2.84 19.97
CA ALA A 660 -16.94 -1.72 19.21
C ALA A 660 -18.48 -1.73 19.24
N ALA A 661 -19.09 -2.88 18.94
CA ALA A 661 -20.52 -3.09 19.01
C ALA A 661 -21.06 -2.88 20.44
N TYR A 662 -20.40 -3.38 21.49
CA TYR A 662 -20.85 -3.24 22.87
C TYR A 662 -20.91 -1.78 23.34
N TYR A 663 -19.93 -0.95 22.99
CA TYR A 663 -19.89 0.48 23.35
C TYR A 663 -20.57 1.39 22.32
N GLY A 664 -20.95 0.85 21.15
CA GLY A 664 -21.57 1.61 20.06
C GLY A 664 -20.62 2.60 19.41
N VAL A 665 -19.34 2.25 19.28
CA VAL A 665 -18.28 3.07 18.68
C VAL A 665 -17.92 2.54 17.28
N PRO A 666 -17.55 3.40 16.31
CA PRO A 666 -17.10 2.93 15.01
C PRO A 666 -15.83 2.06 15.13
N LEU A 667 -15.78 0.94 14.39
CA LEU A 667 -14.63 0.04 14.42
C LEU A 667 -13.35 0.74 13.96
N ASN A 668 -13.42 1.57 12.91
CA ASN A 668 -12.30 2.38 12.42
C ASN A 668 -11.73 3.27 13.53
N GLN A 669 -12.58 4.04 14.22
CA GLN A 669 -12.15 4.90 15.33
C GLN A 669 -11.49 4.09 16.45
N LEU A 670 -12.11 2.99 16.86
CA LEU A 670 -11.58 2.14 17.93
C LEU A 670 -10.23 1.52 17.54
N ALA A 671 -10.09 1.10 16.28
CA ALA A 671 -8.85 0.56 15.75
C ALA A 671 -7.74 1.62 15.71
N TYR A 672 -8.07 2.81 15.22
CA TYR A 672 -7.14 3.93 15.09
C TYR A 672 -6.67 4.47 16.44
N ASP A 673 -7.59 4.73 17.36
CA ASP A 673 -7.28 5.23 18.71
C ASP A 673 -6.38 4.28 19.51
N ASN A 674 -6.40 2.99 19.16
CA ASN A 674 -5.66 1.94 19.86
C ASN A 674 -4.49 1.36 19.07
N ARG A 675 -4.16 1.93 17.89
CA ARG A 675 -3.04 1.49 17.03
C ARG A 675 -3.06 0.00 16.72
N ILE A 676 -4.24 -0.51 16.40
CA ILE A 676 -4.51 -1.93 16.24
C ILE A 676 -3.71 -2.53 15.07
N GLN A 677 -3.13 -3.71 15.30
CA GLN A 677 -2.38 -4.49 14.30
C GLN A 677 -3.26 -5.58 13.67
N ASP A 678 -4.18 -6.13 14.45
CA ASP A 678 -5.23 -7.06 14.04
C ASP A 678 -6.39 -7.06 15.07
N MET A 679 -7.50 -7.71 14.73
CA MET A 679 -8.73 -7.62 15.53
C MET A 679 -8.72 -8.42 16.83
N LEU A 680 -7.67 -9.16 17.16
CA LEU A 680 -7.57 -9.95 18.41
C LEU A 680 -7.11 -9.06 19.57
N VAL A 681 -7.86 -9.08 20.67
CA VAL A 681 -7.42 -8.50 21.94
C VAL A 681 -7.26 -9.59 22.99
N VAL A 682 -6.26 -9.43 23.84
CA VAL A 682 -5.91 -10.43 24.85
C VAL A 682 -6.11 -9.88 26.25
N LYS A 683 -6.22 -10.79 27.23
CA LYS A 683 -6.39 -10.43 28.64
C LYS A 683 -5.31 -9.43 29.09
N ASN A 684 -5.74 -8.42 29.85
CA ASN A 684 -4.95 -7.29 30.36
C ASN A 684 -4.61 -6.18 29.35
N ASN A 685 -5.00 -6.29 28.08
CA ASN A 685 -4.97 -5.13 27.19
C ASN A 685 -5.85 -4.00 27.75
N THR A 686 -5.42 -2.75 27.57
CA THR A 686 -6.16 -1.56 27.99
C THR A 686 -6.50 -0.72 26.78
N LEU A 687 -7.80 -0.63 26.48
CA LEU A 687 -8.34 0.05 25.30
C LEU A 687 -8.86 1.44 25.68
N PHE A 688 -8.51 2.44 24.86
CA PHE A 688 -9.14 3.74 24.85
C PHE A 688 -10.46 3.67 24.08
N ILE A 689 -11.58 3.94 24.75
CA ILE A 689 -12.91 3.96 24.15
C ILE A 689 -13.37 5.41 24.05
N ARG A 690 -13.35 5.95 22.82
CA ARG A 690 -13.82 7.31 22.51
C ARG A 690 -15.32 7.34 22.26
N ASN A 691 -15.98 8.33 22.85
CA ASN A 691 -17.37 8.69 22.64
C ASN A 691 -18.34 7.48 22.65
N PRO A 692 -18.36 6.66 23.73
CA PRO A 692 -19.24 5.49 23.82
C PRO A 692 -20.71 5.93 23.77
N ARG A 693 -21.45 5.44 22.76
CA ARG A 693 -22.88 5.77 22.55
C ARG A 693 -23.82 4.89 23.37
N GLN A 694 -23.33 3.78 23.89
CA GLN A 694 -24.05 2.88 24.78
C GLN A 694 -23.12 2.24 25.80
N ASN A 695 -23.68 1.80 26.92
CA ASN A 695 -22.94 1.12 28.00
C ASN A 695 -21.72 1.91 28.56
N ALA A 696 -21.70 3.23 28.43
CA ALA A 696 -20.58 4.09 28.85
C ALA A 696 -20.17 3.95 30.33
N THR A 697 -21.07 3.48 31.19
CA THR A 697 -20.81 3.26 32.63
C THR A 697 -20.89 1.79 33.04
N LYS A 698 -21.02 0.87 32.07
CA LYS A 698 -21.14 -0.57 32.31
C LYS A 698 -19.93 -1.27 31.68
N PRO A 699 -19.05 -1.90 32.48
CA PRO A 699 -17.89 -2.59 31.93
C PRO A 699 -18.36 -3.77 31.07
N TYR A 700 -17.74 -3.94 29.90
CA TYR A 700 -17.98 -5.11 29.07
C TYR A 700 -17.49 -6.37 29.77
N ASN A 701 -18.42 -7.28 30.06
CA ASN A 701 -18.12 -8.59 30.61
C ASN A 701 -18.49 -9.66 29.56
N PRO A 702 -17.51 -10.13 28.77
CA PRO A 702 -17.79 -11.08 27.70
C PRO A 702 -18.25 -12.43 28.25
N PRO A 703 -19.11 -13.16 27.51
CA PRO A 703 -19.50 -14.53 27.88
C PRO A 703 -18.31 -15.49 27.78
N ALA A 704 -18.45 -16.69 28.35
CA ALA A 704 -17.45 -17.74 28.18
C ALA A 704 -17.22 -18.07 26.69
N LEU A 705 -15.98 -18.35 26.31
CA LEU A 705 -15.61 -18.67 24.94
C LEU A 705 -16.26 -19.98 24.50
N ASN A 706 -17.08 -19.91 23.45
CA ASN A 706 -17.57 -21.10 22.75
C ASN A 706 -16.54 -21.59 21.73
N ASP A 707 -16.73 -22.78 21.18
CA ASP A 707 -15.73 -23.42 20.30
C ASP A 707 -15.49 -22.66 19.00
N LYS A 708 -16.51 -21.99 18.46
CA LYS A 708 -16.33 -21.10 17.31
C LYS A 708 -15.38 -19.95 17.63
N VAL A 709 -15.59 -19.27 18.76
CA VAL A 709 -14.71 -18.15 19.16
C VAL A 709 -13.30 -18.63 19.50
N LYS A 710 -13.15 -19.83 20.08
CA LYS A 710 -11.82 -20.42 20.31
C LYS A 710 -11.09 -20.68 18.99
N ALA A 711 -11.78 -21.22 17.99
CA ALA A 711 -11.23 -21.40 16.65
C ALA A 711 -10.84 -20.05 16.03
N ASP A 712 -11.71 -19.03 16.11
CA ASP A 712 -11.40 -17.69 15.60
C ASP A 712 -10.14 -17.11 16.28
N VAL A 713 -9.98 -17.31 17.60
CA VAL A 713 -8.80 -16.86 18.37
C VAL A 713 -7.53 -17.60 17.95
N ASP A 714 -7.56 -18.93 17.87
CA ASP A 714 -6.40 -19.73 17.44
C ASP A 714 -5.93 -19.33 16.04
N MET A 715 -6.87 -19.01 15.14
CA MET A 715 -6.55 -18.56 13.79
C MET A 715 -5.95 -17.15 13.75
N LEU A 716 -6.44 -16.22 14.57
CA LEU A 716 -5.83 -14.89 14.71
C LEU A 716 -4.43 -14.98 15.33
N LEU A 717 -4.21 -15.91 16.27
CA LEU A 717 -2.88 -16.20 16.83
C LEU A 717 -1.91 -16.72 15.76
N MET A 718 -2.34 -17.65 14.91
CA MET A 718 -1.54 -18.09 13.77
C MET A 718 -1.19 -16.94 12.81
N GLY A 719 -2.12 -16.00 12.59
CA GLY A 719 -1.88 -14.79 11.81
C GLY A 719 -0.78 -13.88 12.39
N ARG A 720 -0.54 -13.96 13.71
CA ARG A 720 0.58 -13.33 14.42
C ARG A 720 1.87 -14.15 14.44
N GLY A 721 1.86 -15.35 13.85
CA GLY A 721 2.95 -16.33 13.97
C GLY A 721 3.07 -16.94 15.37
N LEU A 722 1.97 -16.99 16.14
CA LEU A 722 1.91 -17.61 17.47
C LEU A 722 1.24 -18.99 17.40
N HIS A 723 1.52 -19.84 18.40
CA HIS A 723 0.88 -21.15 18.53
C HIS A 723 -0.59 -21.03 18.94
N CYS A 724 -1.38 -22.02 18.57
CA CYS A 724 -2.76 -22.16 19.01
C CYS A 724 -2.84 -22.41 20.53
N GLU A 725 -3.84 -21.84 21.18
CA GLU A 725 -4.10 -21.97 22.62
C GLU A 725 -5.18 -23.01 22.90
N PHE A 726 -6.12 -23.22 21.96
CA PHE A 726 -7.29 -24.07 22.15
C PHE A 726 -7.28 -25.35 21.28
N GLY A 727 -6.24 -25.57 20.48
CA GLY A 727 -6.04 -26.79 19.69
C GLY A 727 -6.88 -26.87 18.42
N PHE A 728 -7.40 -25.75 17.92
CA PHE A 728 -8.11 -25.66 16.64
C PHE A 728 -7.14 -25.44 15.46
N GLU A 729 -5.97 -26.09 15.48
CA GLU A 729 -5.06 -26.09 14.33
C GLU A 729 -5.77 -26.71 13.12
N PRO A 730 -5.73 -26.08 11.94
CA PRO A 730 -6.20 -26.71 10.71
C PRO A 730 -5.43 -28.02 10.54
N ILE A 731 -6.13 -29.15 10.48
CA ILE A 731 -5.50 -30.46 10.26
C ILE A 731 -4.84 -30.43 8.88
N ASN A 732 -3.52 -30.30 8.83
CA ASN A 732 -2.76 -30.47 7.60
C ASN A 732 -2.65 -31.97 7.30
N LEU A 733 -3.58 -32.49 6.50
CA LEU A 733 -3.59 -33.88 6.05
C LEU A 733 -2.39 -34.25 5.16
N ASN A 734 -1.59 -33.28 4.70
CA ASN A 734 -0.45 -33.53 3.81
C ASN A 734 0.89 -33.71 4.54
N THR A 735 1.04 -33.29 5.81
CA THR A 735 2.35 -33.35 6.52
C THR A 735 2.28 -33.85 7.97
N GLY A 736 1.14 -34.35 8.44
CA GLY A 736 1.02 -34.93 9.78
C GLY A 736 1.53 -36.37 9.85
N ASN A 737 2.23 -36.72 10.94
CA ASN A 737 2.38 -38.13 11.34
C ASN A 737 1.04 -38.59 11.93
N PHE A 738 0.19 -39.17 11.10
CA PHE A 738 -1.08 -39.75 11.55
C PHE A 738 -0.85 -41.17 12.09
N TYR A 739 -1.22 -41.39 13.36
CA TYR A 739 -1.51 -42.73 13.85
C TYR A 739 -2.95 -43.05 13.43
N LEU A 740 -3.12 -44.04 12.55
CA LEU A 740 -4.43 -44.47 12.07
C LEU A 740 -4.79 -45.78 12.75
N GLU A 741 -5.42 -45.71 13.92
CA GLU A 741 -5.91 -46.90 14.60
C GLU A 741 -7.24 -47.32 13.97
N ARG A 742 -7.27 -48.47 13.30
CA ARG A 742 -8.48 -49.03 12.68
C ARG A 742 -8.70 -50.44 13.19
N VAL A 743 -9.90 -50.69 13.73
CA VAL A 743 -10.36 -52.05 14.04
C VAL A 743 -10.70 -52.73 12.73
N ASP A 744 -9.86 -53.68 12.32
CA ASP A 744 -10.05 -54.44 11.09
C ASP A 744 -11.11 -55.53 11.28
N VAL A 745 -11.18 -56.09 12.49
CA VAL A 745 -12.14 -57.14 12.86
C VAL A 745 -12.56 -56.95 14.32
N SER A 746 -13.86 -56.96 14.56
CA SER A 746 -14.45 -57.06 15.91
C SER A 746 -15.26 -58.36 15.99
N ILE A 747 -14.97 -59.20 16.98
CA ILE A 747 -15.64 -60.48 17.22
C ILE A 747 -16.33 -60.41 18.59
N PRO A 748 -17.67 -60.46 18.66
CA PRO A 748 -18.37 -60.47 19.94
C PRO A 748 -18.04 -61.73 20.75
N ASP A 749 -17.56 -61.55 21.98
CA ASP A 749 -17.34 -62.62 22.96
C ASP A 749 -18.21 -62.39 24.21
N ILE A 750 -18.32 -63.42 25.06
CA ILE A 750 -19.22 -63.44 26.21
C ILE A 750 -18.85 -62.38 27.28
N ASP A 751 -17.60 -61.89 27.24
CA ASP A 751 -17.06 -60.86 28.13
C ASP A 751 -16.84 -59.49 27.44
N GLY A 752 -17.26 -59.33 26.18
CA GLY A 752 -17.09 -58.12 25.37
C GLY A 752 -16.52 -58.40 23.98
N ASP A 753 -16.49 -57.39 23.11
CA ASP A 753 -15.97 -57.54 21.75
C ASP A 753 -14.43 -57.69 21.76
N PHE A 754 -13.92 -58.76 21.14
CA PHE A 754 -12.50 -58.95 20.88
C PHE A 754 -12.14 -58.28 19.55
N GLU A 755 -11.30 -57.24 19.62
CA GLU A 755 -10.93 -56.43 18.47
C GLU A 755 -9.49 -56.67 18.03
N ILE A 756 -9.29 -56.83 16.73
CA ILE A 756 -7.97 -56.81 16.09
C ILE A 756 -7.85 -55.45 15.40
N ALA A 757 -7.03 -54.59 15.99
CA ALA A 757 -6.72 -53.27 15.44
C ALA A 757 -5.33 -53.25 14.80
N ARG A 758 -5.20 -52.45 13.74
CA ARG A 758 -3.91 -52.05 13.17
C ARG A 758 -3.62 -50.60 13.58
N SER A 759 -2.37 -50.32 13.94
CA SER A 759 -1.85 -48.99 14.31
C SER A 759 -0.90 -48.44 13.25
#